data_AF-A0A535Q5M6-F1
#
_entry.id   AF-A0A535Q5M6-F1
#
_cell.length_a   1.000
_cell.length_b   1.000
_cell.length_c   1.000
_cell.angle_alpha   90.00
_cell.angle_beta   90.00
_cell.angle_gamma   90.00
#
_symmetry.space_group_name_H-M   'P 1'
#
loop_
_entity.id
_entity.type
_entity.pdbx_description
1 polymer ?
#
loop_
_entity_poly.entity_id
_entity_poly.type
_entity_poly.pdbx_seq_one_letter_code
_entity_poly.pdbx_strand_id
1 'polypeptide(L)'
;MPQDKISIRGARAHNLKNIDVTLPRDKLVVITGLSGSGKSSLAFDTIFAEGQRRYMESLSTYARQFLDRMERPDVDSIDGLSPALAIDQNGMIQNPRSTVGTVTEIYDYLHDLSDEIEQDRQKKHTIEVVVDRLAIPKGQQQEIDPSFRQRVTDSLETALKLGSGIVQVAIIGGDEILFSERLACVSCGISLPEIAPHTFSFNSPHGACPTCAGLGVLQTTDPELVKMPAERSADEGVIAPRNEEIESSISARTCPDCHGTRLKPEALAVTLGGRTIAQVTQLSIVVAQQFFQKLASDTGARSSQANMRPLTDSGKVKHDPVIEVMLTERERLIARQLLKEIQARLQFLLDVGLDYLTLDRAAASLSGGETQRIHLATQIGSGLTGVLYILDEPSIGLHQHDNARLMKTLTRLRDLGNTVLVVEHDEEIMRASDHIVDIGPGAGEHGGQVVAEGTYKEIMANTHSLTGDYLARRKRIPLPEKRREGNGRSLIIKGAREHNLKNVTVEIPLGKFVVVTGVSGSGKSTLITDILYRKLAHTFYRAHEKPGAHDSIEGLEYLDKVIGIDQSPIGRTPRSNPATYTDAFTGIRELFARVPEARIRGYRPGRFSLNVKGGRCEACQGEGIVKIEMNFLPDVYVPCEVCQGKRYNREALEIHYKGKNIAEVLDMTVEEAMRFFAKVPAVFNKLKTLYDVGLGYIHLGQPATTLSGGEAQRVKLARELARQATGRTMYILDEPTAGLHFADIERLLHVLQRLADAGNSIVVIEHNMEVVKSADWIIDLGPEAGDAGGRVIALGTPEEVAENEQSLTGYYLRRMFTEAAAKAYAHQSSEIVAA
;
A
#
# COMPACT_ATOMS: atom_id res chain seq x y z
N MET A 1 12.71 -25.76 31.03
CA MET A 1 12.62 -26.26 29.63
C MET A 1 11.94 -25.16 28.83
N PRO A 2 12.39 -24.80 27.62
CA PRO A 2 11.59 -23.93 26.78
C PRO A 2 10.21 -24.56 26.62
N GLN A 3 9.16 -23.78 26.87
CA GLN A 3 7.79 -24.25 26.60
C GLN A 3 7.63 -24.32 25.08
N ASP A 4 7.35 -25.50 24.54
CA ASP A 4 7.17 -25.75 23.09
C ASP A 4 5.82 -25.23 22.54
N LYS A 5 5.01 -24.60 23.40
CA LYS A 5 3.65 -24.16 23.09
C LYS A 5 3.36 -22.80 23.72
N ILE A 6 2.54 -22.00 23.06
CA ILE A 6 1.92 -20.78 23.58
C ILE A 6 0.54 -21.18 24.09
N SER A 7 0.30 -21.04 25.40
CA SER A 7 -0.99 -21.38 26.01
C SER A 7 -1.73 -20.09 26.39
N ILE A 8 -2.86 -19.84 25.74
CA ILE A 8 -3.76 -18.73 26.06
C ILE A 8 -4.92 -19.30 26.86
N ARG A 9 -5.23 -18.70 28.02
CA ARG A 9 -6.37 -19.09 28.85
C ARG A 9 -7.29 -17.92 29.15
N GLY A 10 -8.59 -18.15 29.01
CA GLY A 10 -9.64 -17.20 29.34
C GLY A 10 -9.56 -15.89 28.57
N ALA A 11 -9.27 -15.92 27.27
CA ALA A 11 -9.26 -14.70 26.47
C ALA A 11 -10.68 -14.16 26.26
N ARG A 12 -10.88 -12.87 26.55
CA ARG A 12 -12.18 -12.17 26.58
C ARG A 12 -12.16 -10.80 25.90
N ALA A 13 -11.07 -10.46 25.20
CA ALA A 13 -11.00 -9.22 24.44
C ALA A 13 -12.19 -9.12 23.44
N HIS A 14 -12.87 -7.97 23.45
CA HIS A 14 -14.03 -7.68 22.59
C HIS A 14 -15.16 -8.73 22.69
N ASN A 15 -15.36 -9.52 21.64
CA ASN A 15 -16.43 -10.52 21.57
C ASN A 15 -15.96 -11.94 21.92
N LEU A 16 -14.70 -12.14 22.32
CA LEU A 16 -14.17 -13.45 22.72
C LEU A 16 -14.88 -13.97 23.98
N LYS A 17 -15.28 -15.23 23.96
CA LYS A 17 -16.12 -15.85 25.01
C LYS A 17 -15.31 -16.73 25.94
N ASN A 18 -14.33 -16.13 26.63
CA ASN A 18 -13.48 -16.82 27.59
C ASN A 18 -12.80 -18.06 26.98
N ILE A 19 -12.11 -17.86 25.86
CA ILE A 19 -11.55 -18.96 25.07
C ILE A 19 -10.18 -19.39 25.58
N ASP A 20 -9.93 -20.70 25.53
CA ASP A 20 -8.63 -21.32 25.75
C ASP A 20 -8.09 -21.83 24.41
N VAL A 21 -6.84 -21.48 24.08
CA VAL A 21 -6.21 -21.85 22.81
C VAL A 21 -4.76 -22.25 23.07
N THR A 22 -4.28 -23.31 22.40
CA THR A 22 -2.88 -23.75 22.51
C THR A 22 -2.19 -23.73 21.15
N LEU A 23 -1.29 -22.77 20.94
CA LEU A 23 -0.57 -22.64 19.68
C LEU A 23 0.79 -23.35 19.76
N PRO A 24 1.20 -24.13 18.74
CA PRO A 24 2.55 -24.66 18.69
C PRO A 24 3.57 -23.56 18.40
N ARG A 25 4.73 -23.60 19.07
CA ARG A 25 5.85 -22.69 18.77
C ARG A 25 6.65 -23.18 17.58
N ASP A 26 7.37 -22.25 16.94
CA ASP A 26 8.23 -22.48 15.79
C ASP A 26 7.49 -23.09 14.59
N LYS A 27 6.19 -22.75 14.51
CA LYS A 27 5.24 -23.21 13.50
C LYS A 27 4.57 -22.04 12.79
N LEU A 28 4.09 -22.31 11.58
CA LEU A 28 3.19 -21.44 10.84
C LEU A 28 1.75 -21.78 11.24
N VAL A 29 1.13 -20.87 11.98
CA VAL A 29 -0.22 -21.01 12.52
C VAL A 29 -1.16 -20.06 11.81
N VAL A 30 -2.30 -20.55 11.35
CA VAL A 30 -3.34 -19.74 10.71
C VAL A 30 -4.55 -19.58 11.62
N ILE A 31 -5.00 -18.35 11.85
CA ILE A 31 -6.30 -18.06 12.47
C ILE A 31 -7.27 -17.72 11.35
N THR A 32 -8.40 -18.43 11.29
CA THR A 32 -9.41 -18.27 10.25
C THR A 32 -10.82 -18.14 10.84
N GLY A 33 -11.82 -17.92 9.97
CA GLY A 33 -13.23 -17.79 10.35
C GLY A 33 -13.92 -16.56 9.77
N LEU A 34 -15.21 -16.38 10.05
CA LEU A 34 -16.03 -15.30 9.45
C LEU A 34 -15.51 -13.88 9.75
N SER A 35 -15.84 -12.92 8.89
CA SER A 35 -15.60 -11.49 9.18
C SER A 35 -16.32 -11.12 10.49
N GLY A 36 -15.61 -10.49 11.42
CA GLY A 36 -16.13 -10.18 12.76
C GLY A 36 -16.24 -11.38 13.73
N SER A 37 -15.67 -12.55 13.43
CA SER A 37 -15.75 -13.71 14.34
C SER A 37 -14.92 -13.60 15.61
N GLY A 38 -13.91 -12.70 15.65
CA GLY A 38 -12.98 -12.53 16.78
C GLY A 38 -11.52 -12.88 16.46
N LYS A 39 -11.18 -13.13 15.18
CA LYS A 39 -9.81 -13.45 14.73
C LYS A 39 -8.79 -12.39 15.15
N SER A 40 -9.03 -11.13 14.77
CA SER A 40 -8.16 -10.00 15.09
C SER A 40 -8.14 -9.72 16.59
N SER A 41 -9.26 -9.95 17.29
CA SER A 41 -9.31 -9.83 18.75
C SER A 41 -8.42 -10.84 19.46
N LEU A 42 -8.30 -12.07 18.94
CA LEU A 42 -7.36 -13.06 19.44
C LEU A 42 -5.92 -12.71 19.03
N ALA A 43 -5.68 -12.45 17.74
CA ALA A 43 -4.34 -12.25 17.21
C ALA A 43 -3.69 -10.94 17.68
N PHE A 44 -4.38 -9.81 17.51
CA PHE A 44 -3.84 -8.47 17.74
C PHE A 44 -4.22 -7.94 19.13
N ASP A 45 -5.50 -7.94 19.47
CA ASP A 45 -5.95 -7.31 20.73
C ASP A 45 -5.64 -8.15 21.97
N THR A 46 -5.26 -9.42 21.81
CA THR A 46 -4.87 -10.32 22.90
C THR A 46 -3.40 -10.73 22.81
N ILE A 47 -3.02 -11.51 21.78
CA ILE A 47 -1.69 -12.12 21.69
C ILE A 47 -0.61 -11.07 21.41
N PHE A 48 -0.78 -10.24 20.36
CA PHE A 48 0.16 -9.17 20.03
C PHE A 48 0.25 -8.14 21.17
N ALA A 49 -0.90 -7.67 21.67
CA ALA A 49 -0.97 -6.69 22.73
C ALA A 49 -0.19 -7.16 23.98
N GLU A 50 -0.37 -8.40 24.41
CA GLU A 50 0.38 -8.96 25.54
C GLU A 50 1.88 -9.15 25.22
N GLY A 51 2.21 -9.57 24.00
CA GLY A 51 3.61 -9.73 23.56
C GLY A 51 4.37 -8.41 23.52
N GLN A 52 3.74 -7.36 22.99
CA GLN A 52 4.27 -6.01 22.96
C GLN A 52 4.41 -5.44 24.37
N ARG A 53 3.40 -5.62 25.23
CA ARG A 53 3.42 -5.16 26.62
C ARG A 53 4.56 -5.80 27.41
N ARG A 54 4.75 -7.12 27.32
CA ARG A 54 5.86 -7.85 27.96
C ARG A 54 7.23 -7.41 27.44
N TYR A 55 7.33 -7.15 26.14
CA TYR A 55 8.55 -6.61 25.56
C TYR A 55 8.86 -5.21 26.11
N MET A 56 7.86 -4.34 26.19
CA MET A 56 8.01 -3.00 26.77
C MET A 56 8.36 -3.02 28.26
N GLU A 57 7.86 -4.00 29.03
CA GLU A 57 8.29 -4.21 30.42
C GLU A 57 9.80 -4.46 30.55
N SER A 58 10.43 -5.03 29.52
CA SER A 58 11.89 -5.24 29.49
C SER A 58 12.69 -3.97 29.16
N LEU A 59 12.04 -2.92 28.64
CA LEU A 59 12.69 -1.66 28.26
C LEU A 59 12.98 -0.76 29.47
N SER A 60 13.54 0.42 29.20
CA SER A 60 13.99 1.39 30.21
C SER A 60 12.89 1.77 31.20
N THR A 61 13.29 2.24 32.40
CA THR A 61 12.37 2.75 33.43
C THR A 61 11.46 3.88 32.92
N TYR A 62 11.92 4.66 31.94
CA TYR A 62 11.11 5.67 31.25
C TYR A 62 10.00 5.04 30.40
N ALA A 63 10.32 4.02 29.59
CA ALA A 63 9.32 3.32 28.78
C ALA A 63 8.23 2.66 29.65
N ARG A 64 8.61 2.16 30.85
CA ARG A 64 7.66 1.59 31.80
C ARG A 64 6.62 2.58 32.33
N GLN A 65 6.91 3.88 32.38
CA GLN A 65 5.91 4.88 32.82
C GLN A 65 4.71 4.97 31.88
N PHE A 66 4.87 4.53 30.63
CA PHE A 66 3.80 4.51 29.63
C PHE A 66 2.97 3.22 29.67
N LEU A 67 3.50 2.14 30.28
CA LEU A 67 2.77 0.87 30.44
C LEU A 67 1.51 1.03 31.30
N ASP A 68 1.56 1.86 32.33
CA ASP A 68 0.41 2.09 33.22
C ASP A 68 -0.78 2.75 32.49
N ARG A 69 -0.53 3.33 31.32
CA ARG A 69 -1.56 3.95 30.46
C ARG A 69 -2.06 3.01 29.36
N MET A 70 -1.39 1.89 29.13
CA MET A 70 -1.83 0.88 28.17
C MET A 70 -2.86 -0.03 28.83
N GLU A 71 -3.98 -0.22 28.15
CA GLU A 71 -5.00 -1.16 28.61
C GLU A 71 -4.44 -2.58 28.55
N ARG A 72 -4.58 -3.35 29.64
CA ARG A 72 -4.17 -4.76 29.64
C ARG A 72 -5.20 -5.56 28.85
N PRO A 73 -4.78 -6.48 27.97
CA PRO A 73 -5.72 -7.36 27.30
C PRO A 73 -6.49 -8.19 28.33
N ASP A 74 -7.80 -8.36 28.11
CA ASP A 74 -8.64 -9.17 29.00
C ASP A 74 -8.40 -10.65 28.74
N VAL A 75 -7.47 -11.22 29.51
CA VAL A 75 -7.05 -12.63 29.45
C VAL A 75 -6.61 -13.07 30.85
N ASP A 76 -6.86 -14.34 31.21
CA ASP A 76 -6.46 -14.85 32.53
C ASP A 76 -4.95 -15.08 32.60
N SER A 77 -4.39 -15.73 31.58
CA SER A 77 -2.96 -15.97 31.49
C SER A 77 -2.54 -16.30 30.07
N ILE A 78 -1.34 -15.87 29.68
CA ILE A 78 -0.65 -16.33 28.48
C ILE A 78 0.74 -16.85 28.87
N ASP A 79 0.99 -18.14 28.61
CA ASP A 79 2.29 -18.78 28.86
C ASP A 79 3.01 -19.07 27.53
N GLY A 80 4.35 -19.02 27.54
CA GLY A 80 5.18 -19.36 26.38
C GLY A 80 5.29 -18.28 25.29
N LEU A 81 4.79 -17.08 25.56
CA LEU A 81 4.75 -15.98 24.58
C LEU A 81 6.14 -15.36 24.33
N SER A 82 6.54 -15.34 23.07
CA SER A 82 7.72 -14.59 22.58
C SER A 82 7.43 -13.10 22.44
N PRO A 83 8.47 -12.23 22.36
CA PRO A 83 8.29 -10.86 21.86
C PRO A 83 7.56 -10.89 20.52
N ALA A 84 6.53 -10.04 20.38
CA ALA A 84 5.64 -10.06 19.23
C ALA A 84 5.88 -8.85 18.31
N LEU A 85 5.87 -9.09 17.01
CA LEU A 85 5.89 -8.06 15.96
C LEU A 85 4.68 -8.24 15.05
N ALA A 86 3.88 -7.19 14.90
CA ALA A 86 2.76 -7.15 13.99
C ALA A 86 3.20 -6.63 12.61
N ILE A 87 2.70 -7.25 11.55
CA ILE A 87 2.83 -6.80 10.17
C ILE A 87 1.40 -6.67 9.61
N ASP A 88 0.80 -5.51 9.81
CA ASP A 88 -0.55 -5.19 9.36
C ASP A 88 -0.53 -4.24 8.15
N GLN A 89 -1.72 -3.85 7.70
CA GLN A 89 -1.90 -2.87 6.62
C GLN A 89 -2.11 -1.44 7.15
N ASN A 90 -2.16 -1.26 8.47
CA ASN A 90 -2.52 -0.01 9.12
C ASN A 90 -1.30 0.86 9.34
N GLY A 91 -0.82 1.46 8.25
CA GLY A 91 0.40 2.27 8.34
C GLY A 91 0.75 2.98 7.05
N MET A 92 -0.24 3.40 6.24
CA MET A 92 0.05 4.17 5.03
C MET A 92 0.96 5.35 5.38
N ILE A 93 2.22 5.26 4.97
CA ILE A 93 3.22 6.31 5.17
C ILE A 93 2.84 7.44 4.21
N GLN A 94 2.06 8.40 4.70
CA GLN A 94 1.60 9.55 3.90
C GLN A 94 2.65 10.65 3.78
N ASN A 95 3.87 10.43 4.27
CA ASN A 95 4.94 11.39 4.10
C ASN A 95 5.35 11.45 2.62
N PRO A 96 5.17 12.60 1.93
CA PRO A 96 5.48 12.73 0.51
C PRO A 96 6.97 12.55 0.19
N ARG A 97 7.83 12.63 1.21
CA ARG A 97 9.27 12.37 1.07
C ARG A 97 9.63 10.89 1.20
N SER A 98 8.75 10.02 1.72
CA SER A 98 9.07 8.60 1.82
C SER A 98 8.93 7.90 0.47
N THR A 99 9.93 7.10 0.10
CA THR A 99 9.93 6.19 -1.06
C THR A 99 10.21 4.76 -0.65
N VAL A 100 9.98 3.80 -1.55
CA VAL A 100 10.35 2.38 -1.35
C VAL A 100 11.81 2.25 -0.91
N GLY A 101 12.74 2.97 -1.53
CA GLY A 101 14.16 2.96 -1.18
C GLY A 101 14.44 3.45 0.24
N THR A 102 13.73 4.46 0.73
CA THR A 102 13.89 4.95 2.11
C THR A 102 13.26 4.02 3.14
N VAL A 103 12.11 3.40 2.84
CA VAL A 103 11.42 2.49 3.76
C VAL A 103 12.17 1.17 3.91
N THR A 104 12.90 0.76 2.87
CA THR A 104 13.73 -0.46 2.86
C THR A 104 15.18 -0.21 3.31
N GLU A 105 15.53 1.05 3.60
CA GLU A 105 16.89 1.54 3.89
C GLU A 105 17.90 1.29 2.75
N ILE A 106 17.48 0.73 1.61
CA ILE A 106 18.35 0.51 0.44
C ILE A 106 18.94 1.84 -0.01
N TYR A 107 18.16 2.93 0.07
CA TYR A 107 18.62 4.27 -0.26
C TYR A 107 19.75 4.77 0.63
N ASP A 108 19.76 4.37 1.92
CA ASP A 108 20.81 4.75 2.86
C ASP A 108 22.14 4.09 2.49
N TYR A 109 22.12 2.80 2.12
CA TYR A 109 23.32 2.13 1.61
C TYR A 109 23.81 2.68 0.26
N LEU A 110 22.91 3.21 -0.57
CA LEU A 110 23.30 3.90 -1.82
C LEU A 110 24.06 5.20 -1.53
N HIS A 111 23.73 5.90 -0.44
CA HIS A 111 24.46 7.09 0.01
C HIS A 111 25.91 6.75 0.35
N ASP A 112 26.13 5.68 1.11
CA ASP A 112 27.46 5.27 1.56
C ASP A 112 28.34 4.75 0.41
N LEU A 113 27.73 4.22 -0.66
CA LEU A 113 28.45 3.77 -1.86
C LEU A 113 28.99 4.91 -2.74
N SER A 114 28.56 6.15 -2.49
CA SER A 114 28.85 7.30 -3.36
C SER A 114 29.81 8.34 -2.75
N ASP A 115 30.51 7.98 -1.66
CA ASP A 115 31.43 8.83 -0.87
C ASP A 115 32.93 8.61 -1.17
N GLU A 116 33.74 9.69 -1.14
CA GLU A 116 35.17 9.76 -0.71
C GLU A 116 35.51 11.20 -0.15
N ILE A 117 35.45 11.36 1.18
CA ILE A 117 36.15 12.25 2.19
C ILE A 117 36.55 13.74 1.86
N GLU A 118 35.87 14.70 2.54
CA GLU A 118 36.19 16.08 3.08
C GLU A 118 37.16 17.06 2.35
N GLN A 119 36.96 18.40 2.13
CA GLN A 119 36.44 19.54 2.94
C GLN A 119 36.30 20.88 2.11
N ASP A 120 35.61 21.92 2.65
CA ASP A 120 35.18 23.20 1.99
C ASP A 120 35.79 24.53 2.59
N ARG A 121 35.83 25.63 1.79
CA ARG A 121 35.20 26.98 2.05
C ARG A 121 35.74 28.22 1.30
N GLN A 122 34.82 28.80 0.50
CA GLN A 122 34.48 30.23 0.25
C GLN A 122 35.20 31.12 -0.80
N LYS A 123 34.47 31.33 -1.93
CA LYS A 123 34.32 32.41 -2.96
C LYS A 123 35.53 33.21 -3.50
N LYS A 124 35.42 33.52 -4.81
CA LYS A 124 36.51 33.72 -5.80
C LYS A 124 36.83 35.17 -6.19
N HIS A 125 38.13 35.41 -6.42
CA HIS A 125 38.70 36.29 -7.45
C HIS A 125 39.73 35.48 -8.26
N THR A 126 39.86 35.70 -9.57
CA THR A 126 40.85 34.98 -10.40
C THR A 126 42.15 35.79 -10.48
N ILE A 127 43.20 35.32 -9.82
CA ILE A 127 44.55 35.89 -9.86
C ILE A 127 45.51 34.73 -10.09
N GLU A 128 46.19 34.74 -11.24
CA GLU A 128 47.16 33.72 -11.62
C GLU A 128 48.58 34.23 -11.34
N VAL A 129 49.39 33.43 -10.66
CA VAL A 129 50.77 33.75 -10.31
C VAL A 129 51.68 32.73 -10.96
N VAL A 130 52.59 33.19 -11.82
CA VAL A 130 53.61 32.34 -12.45
C VAL A 130 54.68 32.02 -11.41
N VAL A 131 54.78 30.76 -10.99
CA VAL A 131 55.67 30.30 -9.91
C VAL A 131 57.08 29.98 -10.39
N ASP A 132 57.23 29.24 -11.49
CA ASP A 132 58.53 28.96 -12.11
C ASP A 132 58.35 28.70 -13.62
N ARG A 133 59.43 28.88 -14.40
CA ARG A 133 59.52 28.48 -15.81
C ARG A 133 60.59 27.41 -15.93
N LEU A 134 60.17 26.18 -16.17
CA LEU A 134 61.04 25.02 -16.22
C LEU A 134 61.35 24.66 -17.67
N ALA A 135 62.64 24.53 -17.99
CA ALA A 135 63.10 24.02 -19.27
C ALA A 135 63.58 22.59 -19.06
N ILE A 136 62.98 21.63 -19.76
CA ILE A 136 63.44 20.23 -19.73
C ILE A 136 64.81 20.16 -20.43
N PRO A 137 65.90 19.75 -19.74
CA PRO A 137 67.21 19.62 -20.36
C PRO A 137 67.14 18.61 -21.52
N LYS A 138 67.64 18.99 -22.70
CA LYS A 138 67.71 18.09 -23.86
C LYS A 138 68.90 17.15 -23.71
N GLY A 139 68.64 15.93 -23.27
CA GLY A 139 69.61 14.83 -23.25
C GLY A 139 69.41 13.94 -22.02
N GLN A 140 69.20 12.63 -22.26
CA GLN A 140 68.92 11.55 -21.29
C GLN A 140 67.43 11.27 -21.04
N GLN A 141 66.89 10.34 -21.83
CA GLN A 141 65.52 9.83 -21.74
C GLN A 141 65.36 8.64 -20.78
N GLN A 142 66.33 8.36 -19.90
CA GLN A 142 66.27 7.20 -19.00
C GLN A 142 66.56 7.47 -17.52
N GLU A 143 67.10 8.63 -17.13
CA GLU A 143 67.14 9.06 -15.73
C GLU A 143 66.83 10.56 -15.66
N ILE A 144 65.78 10.93 -14.92
CA ILE A 144 65.45 12.33 -14.62
C ILE A 144 66.50 12.80 -13.61
N ASP A 145 67.25 13.85 -13.95
CA ASP A 145 68.21 14.49 -13.04
C ASP A 145 67.54 14.75 -11.67
N PRO A 146 68.10 14.20 -10.56
CA PRO A 146 67.54 14.39 -9.22
C PRO A 146 67.35 15.87 -8.86
N SER A 147 68.23 16.75 -9.36
CA SER A 147 68.14 18.19 -9.13
C SER A 147 66.96 18.83 -9.87
N PHE A 148 66.64 18.34 -11.07
CA PHE A 148 65.48 18.78 -11.83
C PHE A 148 64.18 18.30 -11.19
N ARG A 149 64.15 17.04 -10.72
CA ARG A 149 62.99 16.49 -10.00
C ARG A 149 62.72 17.25 -8.70
N GLN A 150 63.76 17.54 -7.92
CA GLN A 150 63.66 18.36 -6.71
C GLN A 150 63.08 19.73 -7.02
N ARG A 151 63.58 20.39 -8.08
CA ARG A 151 63.07 21.71 -8.49
C ARG A 151 61.62 21.66 -8.94
N VAL A 152 61.22 20.65 -9.71
CA VAL A 152 59.82 20.43 -10.11
C VAL A 152 58.94 20.22 -8.87
N THR A 153 59.37 19.42 -7.90
CA THR A 153 58.66 19.19 -6.64
C THR A 153 58.52 20.49 -5.84
N ASP A 154 59.60 21.25 -5.66
CA ASP A 154 59.57 22.52 -4.93
C ASP A 154 58.66 23.55 -5.63
N SER A 155 58.70 23.62 -6.96
CA SER A 155 57.81 24.48 -7.75
C SER A 155 56.34 24.04 -7.67
N LEU A 156 56.06 22.73 -7.71
CA LEU A 156 54.71 22.19 -7.58
C LEU A 156 54.17 22.41 -6.17
N GLU A 157 54.93 22.12 -5.12
CA GLU A 157 54.52 22.39 -3.73
C GLU A 157 54.28 23.87 -3.51
N THR A 158 55.16 24.73 -4.04
CA THR A 158 54.98 26.18 -3.94
C THR A 158 53.75 26.63 -4.72
N ALA A 159 53.51 26.09 -5.91
CA ALA A 159 52.35 26.43 -6.73
C ALA A 159 51.04 25.91 -6.14
N LEU A 160 51.01 24.70 -5.61
CA LEU A 160 49.86 24.14 -4.89
C LEU A 160 49.60 24.93 -3.61
N LYS A 161 50.65 25.30 -2.86
CA LYS A 161 50.51 26.12 -1.64
C LYS A 161 50.02 27.53 -1.92
N LEU A 162 50.50 28.17 -2.99
CA LEU A 162 50.04 29.51 -3.41
C LEU A 162 48.66 29.47 -4.08
N GLY A 163 48.39 28.42 -4.86
CA GLY A 163 47.15 28.18 -5.60
C GLY A 163 46.06 27.47 -4.80
N SER A 164 46.23 27.34 -3.48
CA SER A 164 45.26 26.68 -2.58
C SER A 164 44.85 25.26 -3.01
N GLY A 165 45.82 24.49 -3.49
CA GLY A 165 45.68 23.12 -3.95
C GLY A 165 45.47 22.98 -5.46
N ILE A 166 45.61 24.04 -6.26
CA ILE A 166 45.49 23.97 -7.73
C ILE A 166 46.79 24.47 -8.37
N VAL A 167 47.27 23.76 -9.41
CA VAL A 167 48.43 24.17 -10.20
C VAL A 167 48.15 23.97 -11.69
N GLN A 168 48.48 24.97 -12.51
CA GLN A 168 48.37 24.91 -13.97
C GLN A 168 49.78 24.89 -14.58
N VAL A 169 50.02 23.92 -15.45
CA VAL A 169 51.28 23.69 -16.15
C VAL A 169 51.07 24.03 -17.63
N ALA A 170 51.58 25.18 -18.06
CA ALA A 170 51.54 25.61 -19.45
C ALA A 170 52.79 25.11 -20.20
N ILE A 171 52.60 24.22 -21.18
CA ILE A 171 53.68 23.72 -22.03
C ILE A 171 53.84 24.66 -23.23
N ILE A 172 55.05 25.21 -23.43
CA ILE A 172 55.32 26.13 -24.55
C ILE A 172 55.13 25.39 -25.89
N GLY A 173 54.08 25.76 -26.63
CA GLY A 173 53.71 25.14 -27.92
C GLY A 173 52.83 23.89 -27.81
N GLY A 174 52.30 23.58 -26.61
CA GLY A 174 51.36 22.47 -26.37
C GLY A 174 50.17 22.92 -25.51
N ASP A 175 49.46 21.95 -24.95
CA ASP A 175 48.28 22.20 -24.10
C ASP A 175 48.65 22.66 -22.69
N GLU A 176 47.75 23.43 -22.07
CA GLU A 176 47.81 23.75 -20.64
C GLU A 176 47.17 22.61 -19.85
N ILE A 177 47.89 22.07 -18.86
CA ILE A 177 47.46 20.94 -18.05
C ILE A 177 47.28 21.42 -16.61
N LEU A 178 46.07 21.31 -16.07
CA LEU A 178 45.75 21.74 -14.71
C LEU A 178 45.60 20.53 -13.78
N PHE A 179 46.18 20.63 -12.60
CA PHE A 179 46.17 19.63 -11.52
C PHE A 179 45.54 20.24 -10.28
N SER A 180 44.79 19.44 -9.52
CA SER A 180 44.08 19.87 -8.31
C SER A 180 44.20 18.82 -7.20
N GLU A 181 44.44 19.26 -5.97
CA GLU A 181 44.34 18.50 -4.72
C GLU A 181 42.88 18.39 -4.22
N ARG A 182 41.93 19.12 -4.83
CA ARG A 182 40.49 19.17 -4.46
C ARG A 182 39.57 18.79 -5.62
N LEU A 183 38.29 18.46 -5.34
CA LEU A 183 37.23 18.16 -6.31
C LEU A 183 36.80 19.40 -7.13
N ALA A 184 37.69 19.88 -8.00
CA ALA A 184 37.44 21.01 -8.89
C ALA A 184 37.48 20.55 -10.36
N CYS A 185 36.48 20.97 -11.14
CA CYS A 185 36.46 20.70 -12.56
C CYS A 185 37.62 21.42 -13.25
N VAL A 186 38.45 20.62 -13.92
CA VAL A 186 39.71 21.04 -14.54
C VAL A 186 39.51 22.03 -15.70
N SER A 187 38.31 22.06 -16.31
CA SER A 187 38.00 22.86 -17.49
C SER A 187 37.20 24.13 -17.21
N CYS A 188 36.40 24.17 -16.13
CA CYS A 188 35.55 25.33 -15.81
C CYS A 188 35.76 25.87 -14.39
N GLY A 189 36.67 25.27 -13.61
CA GLY A 189 37.05 25.72 -12.27
C GLY A 189 35.92 25.65 -11.23
N ILE A 190 34.81 24.95 -11.53
CA ILE A 190 33.71 24.75 -10.59
C ILE A 190 34.18 23.75 -9.52
N SER A 191 34.16 24.17 -8.25
CA SER A 191 34.40 23.30 -7.11
C SER A 191 33.08 22.62 -6.75
N LEU A 192 33.08 21.30 -6.68
CA LEU A 192 31.98 20.56 -6.07
C LEU A 192 32.07 20.74 -4.55
N PRO A 193 30.94 20.86 -3.83
CA PRO A 193 30.92 20.75 -2.39
C PRO A 193 31.35 19.34 -1.96
N GLU A 194 31.67 19.19 -0.68
CA GLU A 194 31.98 17.90 -0.08
C GLU A 194 30.88 16.87 -0.41
N ILE A 195 31.32 15.75 -0.98
CA ILE A 195 30.43 14.63 -1.28
C ILE A 195 30.42 13.76 -0.02
N ALA A 196 29.26 13.66 0.60
CA ALA A 196 29.03 12.86 1.79
C ALA A 196 27.66 12.19 1.66
N PRO A 197 27.32 11.17 2.46
CA PRO A 197 26.05 10.45 2.35
C PRO A 197 24.81 11.38 2.34
N HIS A 198 24.83 12.44 3.14
CA HIS A 198 23.75 13.42 3.21
C HIS A 198 23.62 14.32 1.97
N THR A 199 24.65 14.41 1.11
CA THR A 199 24.62 15.08 -0.20
C THR A 199 23.73 14.31 -1.18
N PHE A 200 23.58 13.01 -0.98
CA PHE A 200 22.69 12.17 -1.79
C PHE A 200 21.29 12.04 -1.21
N SER A 201 21.04 12.54 0.00
CA SER A 201 19.73 12.45 0.64
C SER A 201 18.83 13.63 0.28
N PHE A 202 17.71 13.37 -0.39
CA PHE A 202 16.67 14.39 -0.63
C PHE A 202 15.90 14.79 0.65
N ASN A 203 16.11 14.09 1.76
CA ASN A 203 15.57 14.45 3.07
C ASN A 203 16.46 15.48 3.80
N SER A 204 17.71 15.64 3.35
CA SER A 204 18.65 16.60 3.87
C SER A 204 18.67 17.87 3.01
N PRO A 205 18.72 19.08 3.59
CA PRO A 205 18.91 20.32 2.84
C PRO A 205 20.18 20.35 1.97
N HIS A 206 21.16 19.50 2.28
CA HIS A 206 22.40 19.39 1.56
C HIS A 206 22.22 18.74 0.18
N GLY A 207 21.45 17.65 0.08
CA GLY A 207 21.15 16.97 -1.19
C GLY A 207 19.85 17.38 -1.85
N ALA A 208 18.87 17.87 -1.09
CA ALA A 208 17.54 18.21 -1.58
C ALA A 208 17.55 19.35 -2.61
N CYS A 209 16.85 19.16 -3.72
CA CYS A 209 16.57 20.23 -4.68
C CYS A 209 15.94 21.42 -3.94
N PRO A 210 16.51 22.64 -4.06
CA PRO A 210 16.06 23.81 -3.30
C PRO A 210 14.64 24.24 -3.69
N THR A 211 14.26 24.04 -4.95
CA THR A 211 12.99 24.50 -5.51
C THR A 211 11.80 23.71 -4.97
N CYS A 212 11.92 22.39 -4.90
CA CYS A 212 10.87 21.52 -4.37
C CYS A 212 11.14 21.04 -2.93
N ALA A 213 12.22 21.51 -2.30
CA ALA A 213 12.69 21.04 -1.00
C ALA A 213 12.73 19.50 -0.89
N GLY A 214 13.22 18.83 -1.93
CA GLY A 214 13.34 17.36 -1.98
C GLY A 214 12.04 16.60 -2.24
N LEU A 215 10.92 17.26 -2.53
CA LEU A 215 9.66 16.59 -2.86
C LEU A 215 9.62 16.03 -4.28
N GLY A 216 10.39 16.62 -5.21
CA GLY A 216 10.38 16.29 -6.64
C GLY A 216 9.17 16.84 -7.41
N VAL A 217 8.14 17.30 -6.71
CA VAL A 217 6.94 17.93 -7.27
C VAL A 217 6.70 19.29 -6.63
N LEU A 218 6.07 20.18 -7.38
CA LEU A 218 5.57 21.46 -6.91
C LEU A 218 4.04 21.42 -6.95
N GLN A 219 3.42 21.95 -5.90
CA GLN A 219 1.99 22.20 -5.93
C GLN A 219 1.75 23.54 -6.63
N THR A 220 1.21 23.47 -7.84
CA THR A 220 0.96 24.64 -8.68
C THR A 220 -0.48 24.66 -9.13
N THR A 221 -1.04 25.86 -9.26
CA THR A 221 -2.34 26.09 -9.87
C THR A 221 -2.29 25.63 -11.33
N ASP A 222 -3.13 24.65 -11.69
CA ASP A 222 -3.25 24.17 -13.05
C ASP A 222 -4.22 25.07 -13.84
N PRO A 223 -3.77 25.79 -14.88
CA PRO A 223 -4.64 26.64 -15.69
C PRO A 223 -5.81 25.89 -16.33
N GLU A 224 -5.68 24.58 -16.60
CA GLU A 224 -6.77 23.76 -17.12
C GLU A 224 -7.85 23.46 -16.06
N LEU A 225 -7.48 23.50 -14.76
CA LEU A 225 -8.40 23.31 -13.63
C LEU A 225 -8.96 24.64 -13.11
N VAL A 226 -8.29 25.76 -13.41
CA VAL A 226 -8.78 27.11 -13.10
C VAL A 226 -9.94 27.45 -14.04
N LYS A 227 -11.16 27.34 -13.51
CA LYS A 227 -12.37 27.74 -14.23
C LYS A 227 -12.38 29.26 -14.41
N MET A 228 -12.30 29.73 -15.66
CA MET A 228 -12.99 30.97 -16.03
C MET A 228 -14.46 30.60 -16.26
N PRO A 229 -15.45 31.26 -15.63
CA PRO A 229 -16.85 30.97 -15.91
C PRO A 229 -17.11 31.17 -17.41
N ALA A 230 -17.63 30.13 -18.07
CA ALA A 230 -18.07 30.20 -19.46
C ALA A 230 -19.11 31.32 -19.60
N GLU A 231 -18.81 32.28 -20.48
CA GLU A 231 -19.68 33.35 -20.98
C GLU A 231 -20.86 33.72 -20.06
N ARG A 232 -20.58 34.49 -19.01
CA ARG A 232 -21.60 35.33 -18.39
C ARG A 232 -21.70 36.62 -19.20
N SER A 233 -22.93 37.08 -19.41
CA SER A 233 -23.25 38.36 -20.06
C SER A 233 -22.39 39.50 -19.50
N ALA A 234 -21.91 40.38 -20.38
CA ALA A 234 -20.95 41.45 -20.12
C ALA A 234 -21.34 42.49 -19.03
N ASP A 235 -22.49 42.31 -18.36
CA ASP A 235 -23.03 43.21 -17.35
C ASP A 235 -22.73 42.77 -15.90
N GLU A 236 -22.17 41.57 -15.68
CA GLU A 236 -21.70 41.14 -14.35
C GLU A 236 -20.17 41.08 -14.37
N GLY A 237 -19.51 42.06 -13.73
CA GLY A 237 -18.05 42.17 -13.68
C GLY A 237 -17.33 40.89 -13.24
N VAL A 238 -16.06 40.77 -13.65
CA VAL A 238 -15.20 39.59 -13.40
C VAL A 238 -15.09 39.32 -11.89
N ILE A 239 -15.76 38.25 -11.43
CA ILE A 239 -15.64 37.76 -10.05
C ILE A 239 -14.40 36.87 -9.97
N ALA A 240 -13.45 37.21 -9.10
CA ALA A 240 -12.29 36.37 -8.82
C ALA A 240 -12.72 34.99 -8.26
N PRO A 241 -12.03 33.89 -8.62
CA PRO A 241 -12.35 32.56 -8.11
C PRO A 241 -12.26 32.51 -6.59
N ARG A 242 -13.16 31.75 -5.95
CA ARG A 242 -13.16 31.59 -4.48
C ARG A 242 -11.94 30.78 -4.02
N ASN A 243 -11.50 30.96 -2.77
CA ASN A 243 -10.35 30.23 -2.23
C ASN A 243 -10.48 28.70 -2.35
N GLU A 244 -11.68 28.14 -2.16
CA GLU A 244 -11.96 26.70 -2.36
C GLU A 244 -11.75 26.27 -3.83
N GLU A 245 -12.06 27.14 -4.79
CA GLU A 245 -11.85 26.88 -6.22
C GLU A 245 -10.36 26.96 -6.59
N ILE A 246 -9.61 27.88 -5.96
CA ILE A 246 -8.16 27.98 -6.11
C ILE A 246 -7.48 26.74 -5.53
N GLU A 247 -7.81 26.34 -4.29
CA GLU A 247 -7.29 25.12 -3.66
C GLU A 247 -7.59 23.86 -4.50
N SER A 248 -8.78 23.78 -5.08
CA SER A 248 -9.19 22.68 -5.96
C SER A 248 -8.49 22.66 -7.34
N SER A 249 -7.85 23.75 -7.73
CA SER A 249 -7.10 23.86 -8.99
C SER A 249 -5.60 23.59 -8.81
N ILE A 250 -5.16 23.32 -7.57
CA ILE A 250 -3.78 22.95 -7.28
C ILE A 250 -3.55 21.50 -7.72
N SER A 251 -2.59 21.31 -8.62
CA SER A 251 -2.11 19.99 -9.01
C SER A 251 -0.61 19.85 -8.72
N ALA A 252 -0.18 18.62 -8.48
CA ALA A 252 1.24 18.30 -8.37
C ALA A 252 1.85 18.26 -9.77
N ARG A 253 2.76 19.18 -10.06
CA ARG A 253 3.57 19.17 -11.29
C ARG A 253 4.99 18.76 -10.98
N THR A 254 5.61 17.99 -11.87
CA THR A 254 7.02 17.64 -11.78
C THR A 254 7.86 18.91 -11.64
N CYS A 255 8.75 18.94 -10.66
CA CYS A 255 9.61 20.10 -10.44
C CYS A 255 10.45 20.37 -11.70
N PRO A 256 10.44 21.60 -12.26
CA PRO A 256 11.16 21.91 -13.49
C PRO A 256 12.68 21.84 -13.30
N ASP A 257 13.19 22.14 -12.11
CA ASP A 257 14.64 22.26 -11.90
C ASP A 257 15.34 20.91 -11.67
N CYS A 258 14.71 19.99 -10.93
CA CYS A 258 15.27 18.65 -10.72
C CYS A 258 14.61 17.59 -11.60
N HIS A 259 13.61 17.94 -12.41
CA HIS A 259 12.84 17.02 -13.25
C HIS A 259 12.31 15.78 -12.49
N GLY A 260 11.89 15.96 -11.23
CA GLY A 260 11.38 14.87 -10.39
C GLY A 260 12.42 14.06 -9.62
N THR A 261 13.73 14.25 -9.87
CA THR A 261 14.81 13.50 -9.20
C THR A 261 15.00 13.83 -7.71
N ARG A 262 14.37 14.91 -7.21
CA ARG A 262 14.43 15.40 -5.82
C ARG A 262 15.79 15.95 -5.36
N LEU A 263 16.84 15.75 -6.15
CA LEU A 263 18.22 16.06 -5.77
C LEU A 263 18.76 17.30 -6.47
N LYS A 264 19.85 17.84 -5.91
CA LYS A 264 20.63 18.91 -6.53
C LYS A 264 21.50 18.41 -7.70
N PRO A 265 21.86 19.28 -8.64
CA PRO A 265 22.74 18.92 -9.76
C PRO A 265 24.08 18.31 -9.34
N GLU A 266 24.66 18.77 -8.22
CA GLU A 266 25.94 18.27 -7.71
C GLU A 266 25.85 16.80 -7.31
N ALA A 267 24.76 16.39 -6.67
CA ALA A 267 24.50 14.98 -6.32
C ALA A 267 24.26 14.11 -7.57
N LEU A 268 23.62 14.69 -8.60
CA LEU A 268 23.37 14.02 -9.88
C LEU A 268 24.60 13.95 -10.79
N ALA A 269 25.68 14.65 -10.47
CA ALA A 269 26.94 14.57 -11.20
C ALA A 269 27.75 13.31 -10.84
N VAL A 270 27.49 12.71 -9.68
CA VAL A 270 28.15 11.49 -9.22
C VAL A 270 27.49 10.27 -9.85
N THR A 271 28.30 9.34 -10.35
CA THR A 271 27.80 8.13 -11.02
C THR A 271 28.48 6.88 -10.49
N LEU A 272 27.71 5.79 -10.42
CA LEU A 272 28.16 4.43 -10.13
C LEU A 272 27.86 3.57 -11.36
N GLY A 273 28.88 2.94 -11.96
CA GLY A 273 28.69 2.13 -13.18
C GLY A 273 28.08 2.93 -14.34
N GLY A 274 28.37 4.24 -14.43
CA GLY A 274 27.82 5.15 -15.44
C GLY A 274 26.39 5.63 -15.19
N ARG A 275 25.79 5.34 -14.04
CA ARG A 275 24.43 5.80 -13.66
C ARG A 275 24.45 6.67 -12.41
N THR A 276 23.64 7.72 -12.39
CA THR A 276 23.43 8.56 -11.19
C THR A 276 22.59 7.83 -10.16
N ILE A 277 22.62 8.26 -8.89
CA ILE A 277 21.77 7.66 -7.85
C ILE A 277 20.27 7.70 -8.23
N ALA A 278 19.81 8.80 -8.84
CA ALA A 278 18.42 8.94 -9.29
C ALA A 278 18.07 7.91 -10.38
N GLN A 279 18.98 7.71 -11.34
CA GLN A 279 18.81 6.71 -12.41
C GLN A 279 18.79 5.29 -11.86
N VAL A 280 19.62 4.99 -10.85
CA VAL A 280 19.63 3.69 -10.17
C VAL A 280 18.30 3.47 -9.43
N THR A 281 17.78 4.48 -8.73
CA THR A 281 16.51 4.35 -7.99
C THR A 281 15.27 4.23 -8.87
N GLN A 282 15.37 4.67 -10.13
CA GLN A 282 14.31 4.55 -11.14
C GLN A 282 14.29 3.19 -11.82
N LEU A 283 15.30 2.34 -11.62
CA LEU A 283 15.26 0.97 -12.08
C LEU A 283 14.20 0.20 -11.29
N SER A 284 13.49 -0.70 -11.97
CA SER A 284 12.70 -1.71 -11.25
C SER A 284 13.62 -2.57 -10.40
N ILE A 285 13.11 -3.12 -9.30
CA ILE A 285 13.91 -3.92 -8.34
C ILE A 285 14.62 -5.09 -9.04
N VAL A 286 13.98 -5.73 -10.02
CA VAL A 286 14.63 -6.79 -10.82
C VAL A 286 15.81 -6.26 -11.65
N VAL A 287 15.69 -5.09 -12.26
CA VAL A 287 16.76 -4.49 -13.06
C VAL A 287 17.87 -3.95 -12.15
N ALA A 288 17.51 -3.35 -11.00
CA ALA A 288 18.45 -2.92 -9.98
C ALA A 288 19.28 -4.11 -9.44
N GLN A 289 18.64 -5.25 -9.18
CA GLN A 289 19.33 -6.46 -8.72
C GLN A 289 20.35 -6.94 -9.76
N GLN A 290 19.97 -6.98 -11.04
CA GLN A 290 20.88 -7.34 -12.13
C GLN A 290 22.02 -6.33 -12.28
N PHE A 291 21.75 -5.03 -12.09
CA PHE A 291 22.74 -3.97 -12.12
C PHE A 291 23.81 -4.19 -11.04
N PHE A 292 23.40 -4.38 -9.77
CA PHE A 292 24.34 -4.60 -8.67
C PHE A 292 25.06 -5.95 -8.75
N GLN A 293 24.42 -7.01 -9.27
CA GLN A 293 25.08 -8.30 -9.51
C GLN A 293 26.21 -8.18 -10.54
N LYS A 294 25.96 -7.48 -11.65
CA LYS A 294 27.00 -7.23 -12.67
C LYS A 294 28.13 -6.39 -12.10
N LEU A 295 27.81 -5.34 -11.32
CA LEU A 295 28.80 -4.47 -10.68
C LEU A 295 29.70 -5.23 -9.70
N ALA A 296 29.17 -6.25 -9.03
CA ALA A 296 29.89 -7.10 -8.09
C ALA A 296 30.63 -8.29 -8.74
N SER A 297 30.39 -8.59 -10.02
CA SER A 297 30.93 -9.81 -10.67
C SER A 297 32.44 -9.73 -10.93
N ASP A 298 33.15 -10.82 -10.65
CA ASP A 298 34.63 -10.92 -10.74
C ASP A 298 35.16 -11.10 -12.17
N THR A 299 34.30 -11.37 -13.15
CA THR A 299 34.75 -11.76 -14.49
C THR A 299 35.11 -10.54 -15.34
N GLY A 300 36.41 -10.32 -15.53
CA GLY A 300 36.98 -9.50 -16.61
C GLY A 300 36.74 -10.06 -18.02
N ALA A 301 35.56 -10.61 -18.28
CA ALA A 301 35.17 -11.06 -19.60
C ALA A 301 34.54 -9.87 -20.35
N ARG A 302 35.35 -9.22 -21.19
CA ARG A 302 34.81 -8.49 -22.35
C ARG A 302 33.94 -9.49 -23.10
N SER A 303 32.62 -9.34 -23.03
CA SER A 303 31.72 -10.15 -23.85
C SER A 303 31.95 -9.75 -25.31
N SER A 304 32.77 -10.55 -26.00
CA SER A 304 32.89 -10.55 -27.44
C SER A 304 31.53 -10.86 -28.05
N GLN A 305 31.05 -9.93 -28.89
CA GLN A 305 30.12 -10.12 -30.01
C GLN A 305 29.31 -11.43 -30.00
N ALA A 306 28.03 -11.34 -29.65
CA ALA A 306 27.03 -12.33 -30.04
C ALA A 306 25.82 -11.61 -30.67
N ASN A 307 25.87 -11.51 -31.99
CA ASN A 307 24.77 -11.40 -32.96
C ASN A 307 23.41 -10.87 -32.46
N MET A 308 23.11 -9.60 -32.77
CA MET A 308 21.74 -9.10 -32.83
C MET A 308 21.46 -8.65 -34.27
N ARG A 309 20.55 -9.37 -34.94
CA ARG A 309 20.02 -9.00 -36.26
C ARG A 309 19.14 -7.75 -36.14
N PRO A 310 19.16 -6.83 -37.12
CA PRO A 310 18.35 -5.62 -37.07
C PRO A 310 16.89 -5.95 -37.42
N LEU A 311 15.96 -5.64 -36.52
CA LEU A 311 14.55 -5.44 -36.85
C LEU A 311 14.34 -3.94 -37.03
N THR A 312 13.88 -3.56 -38.21
CA THR A 312 13.73 -2.18 -38.67
C THR A 312 12.46 -1.51 -38.12
N ASP A 313 12.67 -0.28 -37.68
CA ASP A 313 11.83 0.92 -37.78
C ASP A 313 10.39 0.90 -37.20
N SER A 314 10.28 1.28 -35.93
CA SER A 314 9.23 2.21 -35.45
C SER A 314 9.50 2.61 -33.99
N GLY A 315 10.25 3.71 -33.84
CA GLY A 315 10.07 4.71 -32.79
C GLY A 315 9.93 4.27 -31.33
N LYS A 316 11.08 4.23 -30.64
CA LYS A 316 11.29 4.40 -29.18
C LYS A 316 10.94 3.21 -28.27
N VAL A 317 11.82 2.21 -28.27
CA VAL A 317 12.27 1.57 -27.04
C VAL A 317 13.68 2.13 -26.76
N LYS A 318 13.87 2.82 -25.62
CA LYS A 318 15.23 3.15 -25.17
C LYS A 318 15.89 1.83 -24.79
N HIS A 319 16.78 1.32 -25.63
CA HIS A 319 17.69 0.25 -25.25
C HIS A 319 18.53 0.74 -24.06
N ASP A 320 18.52 -0.02 -22.96
CA ASP A 320 19.40 0.23 -21.81
C ASP A 320 20.86 0.14 -22.27
N PRO A 321 21.68 1.19 -22.10
CA PRO A 321 23.08 1.14 -22.44
C PRO A 321 23.81 0.12 -21.56
N VAL A 322 24.65 -0.66 -22.21
CA VAL A 322 25.55 -1.67 -21.64
C VAL A 322 26.41 -1.03 -20.55
N ILE A 323 26.61 -1.73 -19.43
CA ILE A 323 27.52 -1.30 -18.34
C ILE A 323 28.95 -1.22 -18.92
N GLU A 324 29.47 -0.01 -19.11
CA GLU A 324 30.81 0.20 -19.69
C GLU A 324 31.94 0.24 -18.65
N VAL A 325 31.63 0.32 -17.35
CA VAL A 325 32.66 0.55 -16.32
C VAL A 325 32.52 -0.41 -15.14
N MET A 326 33.57 -1.19 -14.90
CA MET A 326 33.74 -2.13 -13.78
C MET A 326 34.41 -1.41 -12.60
N LEU A 327 34.02 -1.76 -11.36
CA LEU A 327 34.70 -1.27 -10.15
C LEU A 327 36.18 -1.69 -10.16
N THR A 328 37.05 -0.76 -9.78
CA THR A 328 38.46 -1.02 -9.48
C THR A 328 38.59 -1.97 -8.29
N GLU A 329 39.78 -2.58 -8.12
CA GLU A 329 40.04 -3.50 -7.01
C GLU A 329 39.87 -2.83 -5.63
N ARG A 330 40.29 -1.57 -5.51
CA ARG A 330 40.11 -0.75 -4.29
C ARG A 330 38.63 -0.47 -4.01
N GLU A 331 37.89 0.03 -5.00
CA GLU A 331 36.45 0.29 -4.85
C GLU A 331 35.68 -0.98 -4.52
N ARG A 332 36.03 -2.11 -5.14
CA ARG A 332 35.42 -3.40 -4.84
C ARG A 332 35.65 -3.83 -3.40
N LEU A 333 36.86 -3.60 -2.86
CA LEU A 333 37.17 -3.96 -1.48
C LEU A 333 36.37 -3.11 -0.48
N ILE A 334 36.24 -1.81 -0.74
CA ILE A 334 35.45 -0.87 0.08
C ILE A 334 33.95 -1.19 -0.03
N ALA A 335 33.44 -1.35 -1.24
CA ALA A 335 32.02 -1.53 -1.52
C ALA A 335 31.50 -2.95 -1.25
N ARG A 336 32.36 -3.95 -1.01
CA ARG A 336 31.97 -5.37 -0.95
C ARG A 336 30.82 -5.64 0.02
N GLN A 337 30.92 -5.09 1.23
CA GLN A 337 29.92 -5.31 2.28
C GLN A 337 28.62 -4.56 1.96
N LEU A 338 28.71 -3.33 1.44
CA LEU A 338 27.56 -2.53 1.03
C LEU A 338 26.80 -3.19 -0.13
N LEU A 339 27.52 -3.63 -1.17
CA LEU A 339 26.93 -4.33 -2.33
C LEU A 339 26.25 -5.63 -1.92
N LYS A 340 26.86 -6.39 -1.00
CA LYS A 340 26.24 -7.61 -0.45
C LYS A 340 24.93 -7.30 0.27
N GLU A 341 24.90 -6.24 1.06
CA GLU A 341 23.70 -5.82 1.81
C GLU A 341 22.58 -5.33 0.88
N ILE A 342 22.92 -4.50 -0.12
CA ILE A 342 21.96 -4.03 -1.13
C ILE A 342 21.38 -5.19 -1.91
N GLN A 343 22.23 -6.11 -2.40
CA GLN A 343 21.77 -7.28 -3.14
C GLN A 343 20.89 -8.19 -2.31
N ALA A 344 21.18 -8.34 -1.01
CA ALA A 344 20.33 -9.11 -0.10
C ALA A 344 18.96 -8.46 0.08
N ARG A 345 18.90 -7.14 0.31
CA ARG A 345 17.63 -6.41 0.47
C ARG A 345 16.79 -6.38 -0.80
N LEU A 346 17.41 -6.16 -1.96
CA LEU A 346 16.74 -6.28 -3.25
C LEU A 346 16.23 -7.71 -3.48
N GLN A 347 17.00 -8.73 -3.10
CA GLN A 347 16.54 -10.12 -3.21
C GLN A 347 15.32 -10.39 -2.31
N PHE A 348 15.27 -9.86 -1.10
CA PHE A 348 14.08 -10.02 -0.25
C PHE A 348 12.84 -9.38 -0.87
N LEU A 349 12.98 -8.23 -1.54
CA LEU A 349 11.87 -7.60 -2.28
C LEU A 349 11.42 -8.44 -3.49
N LEU A 350 12.36 -9.10 -4.18
CA LEU A 350 12.03 -10.06 -5.24
C LEU A 350 11.30 -11.29 -4.71
N ASP A 351 11.75 -11.82 -3.56
CA ASP A 351 11.18 -13.01 -2.92
C ASP A 351 9.72 -12.78 -2.51
N VAL A 352 9.34 -11.54 -2.16
CA VAL A 352 7.94 -11.15 -1.87
C VAL A 352 7.14 -10.73 -3.11
N GLY A 353 7.71 -10.77 -4.32
CA GLY A 353 6.99 -10.44 -5.56
C GLY A 353 6.79 -8.94 -5.80
N LEU A 354 7.71 -8.10 -5.31
CA LEU A 354 7.70 -6.65 -5.56
C LEU A 354 8.68 -6.25 -6.69
N ASP A 355 9.03 -7.18 -7.57
CA ASP A 355 10.05 -7.01 -8.61
C ASP A 355 9.81 -5.83 -9.58
N TYR A 356 8.55 -5.45 -9.76
CA TYR A 356 8.11 -4.37 -10.63
C TYR A 356 8.22 -2.96 -10.02
N LEU A 357 8.37 -2.84 -8.70
CA LEU A 357 8.51 -1.52 -8.06
C LEU A 357 9.86 -0.90 -8.35
N THR A 358 9.91 0.42 -8.33
CA THR A 358 11.15 1.20 -8.35
C THR A 358 11.45 1.71 -6.93
N LEU A 359 12.72 1.97 -6.62
CA LEU A 359 13.13 2.49 -5.31
C LEU A 359 12.71 3.95 -5.10
N ASP A 360 12.46 4.70 -6.17
CA ASP A 360 11.98 6.09 -6.11
C ASP A 360 10.45 6.22 -6.02
N ARG A 361 9.70 5.11 -6.16
CA ARG A 361 8.23 5.11 -6.01
C ARG A 361 7.85 5.64 -4.64
N ALA A 362 6.93 6.61 -4.62
CA ALA A 362 6.45 7.23 -3.39
C ALA A 362 5.74 6.18 -2.50
N ALA A 363 6.07 6.16 -1.21
CA ALA A 363 5.46 5.22 -0.26
C ALA A 363 3.95 5.44 -0.14
N ALA A 364 3.49 6.68 -0.28
CA ALA A 364 2.07 7.04 -0.24
C ALA A 364 1.25 6.51 -1.44
N SER A 365 1.89 6.07 -2.53
CA SER A 365 1.21 5.48 -3.68
C SER A 365 1.21 3.96 -3.68
N LEU A 366 1.74 3.33 -2.62
CA LEU A 366 1.72 1.88 -2.46
C LEU A 366 0.34 1.43 -1.99
N SER A 367 -0.09 0.25 -2.45
CA SER A 367 -1.25 -0.42 -1.87
C SER A 367 -0.95 -0.93 -0.46
N GLY A 368 -1.99 -1.27 0.30
CA GLY A 368 -1.84 -1.89 1.63
C GLY A 368 -1.00 -3.17 1.56
N GLY A 369 -1.29 -4.05 0.60
CA GLY A 369 -0.52 -5.27 0.38
C GLY A 369 0.94 -5.02 -0.06
N GLU A 370 1.20 -4.01 -0.91
CA GLU A 370 2.58 -3.63 -1.28
C GLU A 370 3.37 -3.17 -0.04
N THR A 371 2.78 -2.32 0.79
CA THR A 371 3.38 -1.83 2.04
C THR A 371 3.68 -2.97 3.01
N GLN A 372 2.72 -3.87 3.18
CA GLN A 372 2.86 -5.04 4.04
C GLN A 372 3.98 -5.98 3.57
N ARG A 373 4.08 -6.24 2.27
CA ARG A 373 5.15 -7.06 1.69
C ARG A 373 6.53 -6.42 1.82
N ILE A 374 6.64 -5.10 1.72
CA ILE A 374 7.88 -4.37 2.03
C ILE A 374 8.29 -4.62 3.48
N HIS A 375 7.35 -4.48 4.43
CA HIS A 375 7.63 -4.75 5.84
C HIS A 375 8.07 -6.21 6.06
N LEU A 376 7.41 -7.18 5.41
CA LEU A 376 7.80 -8.59 5.47
C LEU A 376 9.23 -8.82 4.96
N ALA A 377 9.59 -8.21 3.83
CA ALA A 377 10.95 -8.28 3.29
C ALA A 377 11.99 -7.69 4.27
N THR A 378 11.69 -6.54 4.89
CA THR A 378 12.55 -5.93 5.92
C THR A 378 12.70 -6.83 7.15
N GLN A 379 11.61 -7.47 7.61
CA GLN A 379 11.67 -8.37 8.76
C GLN A 379 12.51 -9.62 8.49
N ILE A 380 12.46 -10.16 7.28
CA ILE A 380 13.32 -11.30 6.90
C ILE A 380 14.78 -10.89 6.82
N GLY A 381 15.05 -9.68 6.32
CA GLY A 381 16.40 -9.11 6.29
C GLY A 381 16.99 -8.87 7.68
N SER A 382 16.16 -8.61 8.69
CA SER A 382 16.63 -8.38 10.07
C SER A 382 17.28 -9.61 10.72
N GLY A 383 16.97 -10.82 10.23
CA GLY A 383 17.53 -12.07 10.76
C GLY A 383 17.15 -12.38 12.21
N LEU A 384 16.07 -11.77 12.72
CA LEU A 384 15.59 -12.02 14.08
C LEU A 384 15.11 -13.48 14.25
N THR A 385 15.37 -14.04 15.44
CA THR A 385 15.01 -15.41 15.83
C THR A 385 14.31 -15.41 17.19
N GLY A 386 13.45 -16.39 17.45
CA GLY A 386 12.67 -16.49 18.68
C GLY A 386 11.54 -15.46 18.79
N VAL A 387 11.17 -14.81 17.69
CA VAL A 387 10.11 -13.79 17.60
C VAL A 387 8.77 -14.43 17.23
N LEU A 388 7.69 -13.86 17.73
CA LEU A 388 6.33 -14.14 17.26
C LEU A 388 5.91 -13.09 16.23
N TYR A 389 5.85 -13.47 14.96
CA TYR A 389 5.34 -12.60 13.90
C TYR A 389 3.84 -12.79 13.76
N ILE A 390 3.07 -11.70 13.74
CA ILE A 390 1.62 -11.72 13.60
C ILE A 390 1.25 -10.92 12.35
N LEU A 391 0.69 -11.59 11.34
CA LEU A 391 0.40 -11.01 10.04
C LEU A 391 -1.12 -10.94 9.81
N ASP A 392 -1.59 -9.81 9.31
CA ASP A 392 -2.99 -9.60 8.95
C ASP A 392 -3.20 -9.76 7.44
N GLU A 393 -3.72 -10.90 7.02
CA GLU A 393 -4.13 -11.17 5.62
C GLU A 393 -3.07 -10.79 4.56
N PRO A 394 -1.84 -11.37 4.65
CA PRO A 394 -0.74 -11.03 3.76
C PRO A 394 -1.00 -11.36 2.29
N SER A 395 -2.02 -12.17 1.96
CA SER A 395 -2.39 -12.47 0.57
C SER A 395 -3.19 -11.35 -0.12
N ILE A 396 -3.52 -10.26 0.57
CA ILE A 396 -4.30 -9.16 -0.01
C ILE A 396 -3.57 -8.49 -1.19
N GLY A 397 -4.30 -8.25 -2.28
CA GLY A 397 -3.81 -7.64 -3.51
C GLY A 397 -2.75 -8.47 -4.25
N LEU A 398 -2.62 -9.76 -3.92
CA LEU A 398 -1.79 -10.72 -4.66
C LEU A 398 -2.63 -11.52 -5.64
N HIS A 399 -2.04 -11.79 -6.79
CA HIS A 399 -2.59 -12.74 -7.74
C HIS A 399 -2.27 -14.16 -7.26
N GLN A 400 -3.12 -15.14 -7.59
CA GLN A 400 -2.95 -16.54 -7.16
C GLN A 400 -1.56 -17.12 -7.51
N HIS A 401 -0.98 -16.65 -8.61
CA HIS A 401 0.38 -17.04 -9.02
C HIS A 401 1.47 -16.63 -8.01
N ASP A 402 1.29 -15.50 -7.32
CA ASP A 402 2.29 -14.94 -6.42
C ASP A 402 2.15 -15.48 -4.98
N ASN A 403 1.04 -16.13 -4.63
CA ASN A 403 0.82 -16.75 -3.32
C ASN A 403 1.90 -17.78 -2.97
N ALA A 404 2.40 -18.52 -3.96
CA ALA A 404 3.49 -19.47 -3.74
C ALA A 404 4.79 -18.79 -3.26
N ARG A 405 5.10 -17.59 -3.77
CA ARG A 405 6.27 -16.81 -3.35
C ARG A 405 6.11 -16.30 -1.91
N LEU A 406 4.92 -15.79 -1.58
CA LEU A 406 4.58 -15.39 -0.22
C LEU A 406 4.69 -16.59 0.74
N MET A 407 4.18 -17.75 0.37
CA MET A 407 4.25 -18.95 1.21
C MET A 407 5.68 -19.42 1.49
N LYS A 408 6.55 -19.38 0.47
CA LYS A 408 7.98 -19.67 0.65
C LYS A 408 8.63 -18.69 1.62
N THR A 409 8.23 -17.42 1.54
CA THR A 409 8.69 -16.35 2.40
C THR A 409 8.26 -16.54 3.86
N LEU A 410 6.98 -16.85 4.10
CA LEU A 410 6.45 -17.15 5.44
C LEU A 410 7.10 -18.40 6.05
N THR A 411 7.30 -19.43 5.23
CA THR A 411 7.98 -20.67 5.61
C THR A 411 9.42 -20.40 6.01
N ARG A 412 10.15 -19.59 5.22
CA ARG A 412 11.51 -19.16 5.55
C ARG A 412 11.56 -18.39 6.86
N LEU A 413 10.60 -17.49 7.10
CA LEU A 413 10.54 -16.71 8.34
C LEU A 413 10.35 -17.63 9.56
N ARG A 414 9.49 -18.65 9.46
CA ARG A 414 9.33 -19.72 10.46
C ARG A 414 10.63 -20.50 10.67
N ASP A 415 11.25 -20.96 9.59
CA ASP A 415 12.42 -21.84 9.62
C ASP A 415 13.69 -21.16 10.17
N LEU A 416 13.72 -19.82 10.26
CA LEU A 416 14.72 -19.08 11.03
C LEU A 416 14.63 -19.31 12.55
N GLY A 417 13.62 -20.03 13.04
CA GLY A 417 13.35 -20.26 14.46
C GLY A 417 12.37 -19.24 15.03
N ASN A 418 11.39 -18.82 14.23
CA ASN A 418 10.31 -17.93 14.65
C ASN A 418 8.97 -18.65 14.63
N THR A 419 8.02 -18.14 15.40
CA THR A 419 6.61 -18.53 15.29
C THR A 419 5.90 -17.52 14.39
N VAL A 420 5.16 -17.99 13.40
CA VAL A 420 4.46 -17.13 12.43
C VAL A 420 2.97 -17.37 12.57
N LEU A 421 2.24 -16.37 13.07
CA LEU A 421 0.79 -16.38 13.22
C LEU A 421 0.17 -15.52 12.13
N VAL A 422 -0.75 -16.08 11.35
CA VAL A 422 -1.35 -15.39 10.21
C VAL A 422 -2.87 -15.40 10.36
N VAL A 423 -3.52 -14.24 10.30
CA VAL A 423 -4.97 -14.15 10.13
C VAL A 423 -5.27 -14.26 8.64
N GLU A 424 -5.94 -15.31 8.19
CA GLU A 424 -6.12 -15.56 6.75
C GLU A 424 -7.41 -16.32 6.38
N HIS A 425 -7.76 -16.17 5.12
CA HIS A 425 -8.88 -16.81 4.43
C HIS A 425 -8.47 -17.55 3.16
N ASP A 426 -7.23 -17.37 2.67
CA ASP A 426 -6.74 -18.06 1.49
C ASP A 426 -6.55 -19.58 1.70
N GLU A 427 -7.08 -20.37 0.77
CA GLU A 427 -7.04 -21.84 0.85
C GLU A 427 -5.61 -22.40 0.77
N GLU A 428 -4.72 -21.81 -0.02
CA GLU A 428 -3.34 -22.31 -0.19
C GLU A 428 -2.52 -22.07 1.08
N ILE A 429 -2.66 -20.90 1.69
CA ILE A 429 -2.01 -20.59 2.98
C ILE A 429 -2.51 -21.53 4.07
N MET A 430 -3.83 -21.70 4.18
CA MET A 430 -4.42 -22.63 5.14
C MET A 430 -3.91 -24.06 4.95
N ARG A 431 -3.82 -24.52 3.70
CA ARG A 431 -3.36 -25.87 3.37
C ARG A 431 -1.89 -26.10 3.74
N ALA A 432 -1.04 -25.10 3.55
CA ALA A 432 0.39 -25.17 3.81
C ALA A 432 0.76 -24.88 5.29
N SER A 433 -0.19 -24.40 6.09
CA SER A 433 0.01 -24.13 7.52
C SER A 433 0.23 -25.41 8.33
N ASP A 434 0.98 -25.28 9.42
CA ASP A 434 1.23 -26.37 10.36
C ASP A 434 0.04 -26.61 11.31
N HIS A 435 -0.69 -25.54 11.65
CA HIS A 435 -1.82 -25.56 12.58
C HIS A 435 -2.83 -24.47 12.23
N ILE A 436 -4.12 -24.75 12.42
CA ILE A 436 -5.22 -23.84 12.12
C ILE A 436 -6.11 -23.71 13.35
N VAL A 437 -6.52 -22.48 13.64
CA VAL A 437 -7.54 -22.13 14.64
C VAL A 437 -8.70 -21.47 13.92
N ASP A 438 -9.86 -22.13 13.89
CA ASP A 438 -11.09 -21.59 13.32
C ASP A 438 -11.94 -20.92 14.41
N ILE A 439 -12.17 -19.61 14.25
CA ILE A 439 -12.95 -18.78 15.18
C ILE A 439 -14.33 -18.52 14.59
N GLY A 440 -15.38 -18.78 15.36
CA GLY A 440 -16.77 -18.62 14.94
C GLY A 440 -17.76 -18.93 16.06
N PRO A 441 -18.92 -19.56 15.77
CA PRO A 441 -19.41 -19.97 14.44
C PRO A 441 -20.02 -18.82 13.61
N GLY A 442 -20.30 -17.67 14.24
CA GLY A 442 -20.85 -16.48 13.60
C GLY A 442 -19.95 -15.25 13.71
N ALA A 443 -20.49 -14.09 13.35
CA ALA A 443 -19.86 -12.79 13.54
C ALA A 443 -20.40 -12.10 14.81
N GLY A 444 -19.64 -11.16 15.38
CA GLY A 444 -20.06 -10.35 16.54
C GLY A 444 -20.42 -11.22 17.75
N GLU A 445 -21.60 -10.98 18.32
CA GLU A 445 -22.12 -11.73 19.46
C GLU A 445 -22.31 -13.23 19.19
N HIS A 446 -22.41 -13.64 17.92
CA HIS A 446 -22.52 -15.04 17.53
C HIS A 446 -21.16 -15.72 17.30
N GLY A 447 -20.07 -14.94 17.34
CA GLY A 447 -18.69 -15.43 17.25
C GLY A 447 -18.04 -15.64 18.61
N GLY A 448 -16.72 -15.46 18.62
CA GLY A 448 -15.89 -15.42 19.82
C GLY A 448 -15.58 -16.77 20.43
N GLN A 449 -15.78 -17.87 19.69
CA GLN A 449 -15.51 -19.23 20.15
C GLN A 449 -14.54 -19.92 19.19
N VAL A 450 -13.74 -20.83 19.72
CA VAL A 450 -12.93 -21.76 18.92
C VAL A 450 -13.85 -22.87 18.43
N VAL A 451 -14.10 -22.92 17.13
CA VAL A 451 -15.00 -23.91 16.50
C VAL A 451 -14.24 -25.18 16.17
N ALA A 452 -13.01 -25.04 15.70
CA ALA A 452 -12.13 -26.13 15.36
C ALA A 452 -10.67 -25.69 15.55
N GLU A 453 -9.83 -26.64 15.95
CA GLU A 453 -8.39 -26.44 16.11
C GLU A 453 -7.67 -27.70 15.63
N GLY A 454 -6.62 -27.56 14.82
CA GLY A 454 -5.82 -28.69 14.36
C GLY A 454 -5.19 -28.47 13.00
N THR A 455 -4.80 -29.57 12.36
CA THR A 455 -4.24 -29.59 11.00
C THR A 455 -5.32 -29.29 9.95
N TYR A 456 -4.91 -28.89 8.74
CA TYR A 456 -5.81 -28.66 7.61
C TYR A 456 -6.80 -29.81 7.36
N LYS A 457 -6.34 -31.07 7.46
CA LYS A 457 -7.19 -32.25 7.28
C LYS A 457 -8.24 -32.41 8.38
N GLU A 458 -7.89 -32.07 9.62
CA GLU A 458 -8.81 -32.11 10.77
C GLU A 458 -9.88 -31.01 10.66
N ILE A 459 -9.50 -29.81 10.22
CA ILE A 459 -10.46 -28.72 9.95
C ILE A 459 -11.44 -29.12 8.83
N MET A 460 -10.95 -29.66 7.72
CA MET A 460 -11.80 -30.15 6.63
C MET A 460 -12.80 -31.24 7.09
N ALA A 461 -12.37 -32.12 7.98
CA ALA A 461 -13.22 -33.20 8.50
C ALA A 461 -14.28 -32.69 9.49
N ASN A 462 -14.05 -31.53 10.12
CA ASN A 462 -14.96 -30.98 11.12
C ASN A 462 -16.18 -30.31 10.46
N THR A 463 -17.37 -30.91 10.65
CA THR A 463 -18.64 -30.40 10.11
C THR A 463 -19.25 -29.25 10.91
N HIS A 464 -18.69 -28.89 12.07
CA HIS A 464 -19.08 -27.70 12.82
C HIS A 464 -18.35 -26.44 12.32
N SER A 465 -17.22 -26.62 11.63
CA SER A 465 -16.46 -25.54 11.02
C SER A 465 -17.07 -25.15 9.69
N LEU A 466 -17.57 -23.91 9.60
CA LEU A 466 -18.05 -23.36 8.33
C LEU A 466 -16.90 -23.29 7.33
N THR A 467 -15.70 -22.94 7.77
CA THR A 467 -14.50 -22.94 6.93
C THR A 467 -14.19 -24.34 6.44
N GLY A 468 -14.23 -25.34 7.33
CA GLY A 468 -14.12 -26.77 6.99
C GLY A 468 -15.10 -27.21 5.91
N ASP A 469 -16.34 -26.72 5.93
CA ASP A 469 -17.35 -27.00 4.89
C ASP A 469 -16.98 -26.45 3.51
N TYR A 470 -16.43 -25.25 3.41
CA TYR A 470 -15.95 -24.69 2.13
C TYR A 470 -14.68 -25.40 1.66
N LEU A 471 -13.73 -25.67 2.55
CA LEU A 471 -12.49 -26.37 2.22
C LEU A 471 -12.76 -27.80 1.73
N ALA A 472 -13.66 -28.52 2.40
CA ALA A 472 -14.09 -29.85 1.98
C ALA A 472 -15.08 -29.84 0.81
N ARG A 473 -15.42 -28.65 0.27
CA ARG A 473 -16.36 -28.44 -0.84
C ARG A 473 -17.78 -28.98 -0.56
N ARG A 474 -18.15 -29.13 0.71
CA ARG A 474 -19.54 -29.41 1.15
C ARG A 474 -20.42 -28.18 0.92
N LYS A 475 -19.84 -26.99 1.09
CA LYS A 475 -20.38 -25.71 0.62
C LYS A 475 -19.51 -25.16 -0.51
N ARG A 476 -20.14 -24.47 -1.45
CA ARG A 476 -19.48 -23.82 -2.59
C ARG A 476 -20.32 -22.68 -3.11
N ILE A 477 -19.66 -21.63 -3.63
CA ILE A 477 -20.36 -20.58 -4.37
C ILE A 477 -20.71 -21.17 -5.75
N PRO A 478 -22.01 -21.24 -6.10
CA PRO A 478 -22.44 -21.86 -7.35
C PRO A 478 -22.03 -21.02 -8.56
N LEU A 479 -21.80 -21.68 -9.69
CA LEU A 479 -21.66 -20.99 -10.96
C LEU A 479 -23.02 -20.42 -11.40
N PRO A 480 -23.06 -19.22 -12.00
CA PRO A 480 -24.29 -18.71 -12.61
C PRO A 480 -24.80 -19.67 -13.69
N GLU A 481 -26.09 -20.01 -13.67
CA GLU A 481 -26.69 -20.91 -14.67
C GLU A 481 -26.66 -20.31 -16.09
N LYS A 482 -26.78 -18.97 -16.17
CA LYS A 482 -26.66 -18.19 -17.40
C LYS A 482 -25.95 -16.89 -17.10
N ARG A 483 -25.04 -16.48 -17.97
CA ARG A 483 -24.38 -15.16 -17.92
C ARG A 483 -25.26 -14.11 -18.58
N ARG A 484 -25.21 -12.87 -18.10
CA ARG A 484 -26.01 -11.77 -18.64
C ARG A 484 -25.51 -11.38 -20.03
N GLU A 485 -26.44 -11.23 -20.97
CA GLU A 485 -26.14 -10.72 -22.31
C GLU A 485 -25.82 -9.21 -22.30
N GLY A 486 -26.25 -8.48 -21.26
CA GLY A 486 -26.09 -7.04 -21.12
C GLY A 486 -27.20 -6.26 -21.82
N ASN A 487 -27.04 -4.94 -21.93
CA ASN A 487 -28.04 -4.06 -22.56
C ASN A 487 -27.70 -3.70 -24.03
N GLY A 488 -26.73 -4.39 -24.63
CA GLY A 488 -26.25 -4.15 -25.99
C GLY A 488 -25.42 -2.88 -26.18
N ARG A 489 -25.07 -2.19 -25.09
CA ARG A 489 -24.25 -0.97 -25.11
C ARG A 489 -22.93 -1.22 -24.42
N SER A 490 -21.92 -0.44 -24.78
CA SER A 490 -20.59 -0.52 -24.19
C SER A 490 -19.97 0.85 -23.98
N LEU A 491 -19.03 0.91 -23.05
CA LEU A 491 -18.08 2.01 -22.92
C LEU A 491 -16.77 1.59 -23.58
N ILE A 492 -16.17 2.46 -24.38
CA ILE A 492 -14.90 2.16 -25.06
C ILE A 492 -13.86 3.16 -24.60
N ILE A 493 -12.82 2.67 -23.92
CA ILE A 493 -11.63 3.44 -23.56
C ILE A 493 -10.64 3.32 -24.72
N LYS A 494 -10.23 4.45 -25.33
CA LYS A 494 -9.29 4.46 -26.45
C LYS A 494 -7.93 5.02 -26.04
N GLY A 495 -6.88 4.33 -26.45
CA GLY A 495 -5.49 4.78 -26.33
C GLY A 495 -5.05 5.09 -24.90
N ALA A 496 -5.40 4.24 -23.94
CA ALA A 496 -4.97 4.37 -22.55
C ALA A 496 -3.44 4.17 -22.45
N ARG A 497 -2.74 5.19 -21.92
CA ARG A 497 -1.27 5.30 -21.88
C ARG A 497 -0.72 5.80 -20.54
N GLU A 498 -1.57 5.92 -19.52
CA GLU A 498 -1.12 6.30 -18.18
C GLU A 498 -0.22 5.20 -17.60
N HIS A 499 0.84 5.61 -16.90
CA HIS A 499 1.85 4.71 -16.30
C HIS A 499 2.38 3.64 -17.28
N ASN A 500 2.14 2.36 -16.98
CA ASN A 500 2.66 1.24 -17.76
C ASN A 500 1.74 0.79 -18.91
N LEU A 501 0.55 1.38 -19.08
CA LEU A 501 -0.40 0.98 -20.13
C LEU A 501 0.15 1.26 -21.53
N LYS A 502 0.05 0.26 -22.42
CA LYS A 502 0.68 0.28 -23.75
C LYS A 502 -0.29 0.70 -24.86
N ASN A 503 -0.84 1.91 -24.76
CA ASN A 503 -1.81 2.46 -25.72
C ASN A 503 -3.03 1.55 -25.93
N VAL A 504 -3.60 1.10 -24.82
CA VAL A 504 -4.63 0.07 -24.76
C VAL A 504 -5.99 0.63 -25.17
N THR A 505 -6.73 -0.12 -25.99
CA THR A 505 -8.15 0.13 -26.26
C THR A 505 -8.97 -1.02 -25.69
N VAL A 506 -9.95 -0.71 -24.83
CA VAL A 506 -10.77 -1.70 -24.11
C VAL A 506 -12.24 -1.34 -24.22
N GLU A 507 -13.06 -2.33 -24.52
CA GLU A 507 -14.52 -2.26 -24.50
C GLU A 507 -15.07 -2.87 -23.20
N ILE A 508 -15.91 -2.12 -22.50
CA ILE A 508 -16.56 -2.51 -21.25
C ILE A 508 -18.08 -2.62 -21.52
N PRO A 509 -18.64 -3.83 -21.56
CA PRO A 509 -20.08 -4.01 -21.80
C PRO A 509 -20.91 -3.50 -20.62
N LEU A 510 -22.01 -2.81 -20.91
CA LEU A 510 -22.92 -2.23 -19.92
C LEU A 510 -24.07 -3.19 -19.57
N GLY A 511 -24.61 -3.03 -18.37
CA GLY A 511 -25.64 -3.92 -17.80
C GLY A 511 -25.12 -5.32 -17.47
N LYS A 512 -23.81 -5.47 -17.26
CA LYS A 512 -23.13 -6.72 -16.91
C LYS A 512 -22.35 -6.58 -15.61
N PHE A 513 -22.04 -7.73 -14.99
CA PHE A 513 -21.02 -7.85 -13.96
C PHE A 513 -19.64 -8.11 -14.60
N VAL A 514 -18.84 -7.06 -14.74
CA VAL A 514 -17.53 -7.08 -15.38
C VAL A 514 -16.43 -7.17 -14.33
N VAL A 515 -15.47 -8.07 -14.52
CA VAL A 515 -14.30 -8.21 -13.64
C VAL A 515 -13.01 -7.93 -14.40
N VAL A 516 -12.14 -7.14 -13.79
CA VAL A 516 -10.82 -6.76 -14.31
C VAL A 516 -9.77 -7.48 -13.48
N THR A 517 -9.00 -8.34 -14.12
CA THR A 517 -8.05 -9.27 -13.51
C THR A 517 -6.66 -9.10 -14.14
N GLY A 518 -5.68 -9.84 -13.60
CA GLY A 518 -4.28 -9.78 -14.01
C GLY A 518 -3.33 -9.69 -12.81
N VAL A 519 -2.04 -9.94 -13.03
CA VAL A 519 -1.02 -9.90 -11.94
C VAL A 519 -0.90 -8.53 -11.27
N SER A 520 -0.39 -8.49 -10.02
CA SER A 520 -0.20 -7.21 -9.31
C SER A 520 0.74 -6.31 -10.11
N GLY A 521 0.40 -5.02 -10.27
CA GLY A 521 1.18 -4.11 -11.13
C GLY A 521 0.94 -4.23 -12.65
N SER A 522 -0.01 -5.04 -13.14
CA SER A 522 -0.32 -5.14 -14.58
C SER A 522 -1.01 -3.92 -15.19
N GLY A 523 -1.49 -2.98 -14.37
CA GLY A 523 -2.16 -1.74 -14.81
C GLY A 523 -3.68 -1.68 -14.57
N LYS A 524 -4.26 -2.60 -13.77
CA LYS A 524 -5.71 -2.64 -13.49
C LYS A 524 -6.26 -1.36 -12.87
N SER A 525 -5.68 -0.91 -11.76
CA SER A 525 -6.08 0.33 -11.08
C SER A 525 -5.83 1.56 -11.94
N THR A 526 -4.77 1.54 -12.76
CA THR A 526 -4.51 2.62 -13.72
C THR A 526 -5.61 2.72 -14.79
N LEU A 527 -6.05 1.58 -15.34
CA LEU A 527 -7.10 1.56 -16.35
C LEU A 527 -8.47 1.96 -15.76
N ILE A 528 -8.82 1.41 -14.60
CA ILE A 528 -10.18 1.52 -14.05
C ILE A 528 -10.34 2.70 -13.11
N THR A 529 -9.38 2.96 -12.23
CA THR A 529 -9.46 4.04 -11.24
C THR A 529 -8.91 5.35 -11.81
N ASP A 530 -7.66 5.35 -12.30
CA ASP A 530 -7.00 6.60 -12.73
C ASP A 530 -7.54 7.15 -14.06
N ILE A 531 -7.98 6.28 -14.98
CA ILE A 531 -8.56 6.68 -16.27
C ILE A 531 -10.08 6.67 -16.22
N LEU A 532 -10.71 5.48 -16.12
CA LEU A 532 -12.15 5.35 -16.29
C LEU A 532 -12.94 6.09 -15.19
N TYR A 533 -12.69 5.80 -13.92
CA TYR A 533 -13.42 6.42 -12.81
C TYR A 533 -13.20 7.92 -12.78
N ARG A 534 -11.96 8.41 -12.84
CA ARG A 534 -11.68 9.86 -12.87
C ARG A 534 -12.36 10.54 -14.06
N LYS A 535 -12.37 9.95 -15.26
CA LYS A 535 -13.05 10.53 -16.43
C LYS A 535 -14.57 10.59 -16.24
N LEU A 536 -15.17 9.54 -15.69
CA LEU A 536 -16.60 9.52 -15.38
C LEU A 536 -16.95 10.52 -14.27
N ALA A 537 -16.16 10.60 -13.21
CA ALA A 537 -16.34 11.54 -12.11
C ALA A 537 -16.16 13.00 -12.57
N HIS A 538 -15.18 13.26 -13.43
CA HIS A 538 -15.00 14.56 -14.07
C HIS A 538 -16.22 14.93 -14.93
N THR A 539 -16.78 13.97 -15.69
CA THR A 539 -17.95 14.19 -16.54
C THR A 539 -19.24 14.42 -15.74
N PHE A 540 -19.55 13.55 -14.78
CA PHE A 540 -20.84 13.57 -14.06
C PHE A 540 -20.85 14.48 -12.84
N TYR A 541 -19.73 14.63 -12.15
CA TYR A 541 -19.63 15.36 -10.89
C TYR A 541 -18.76 16.60 -10.97
N ARG A 542 -18.11 16.86 -12.12
CA ARG A 542 -17.14 17.95 -12.29
C ARG A 542 -16.02 17.87 -11.26
N ALA A 543 -15.61 16.63 -10.94
CA ALA A 543 -14.49 16.36 -10.05
C ALA A 543 -13.21 17.01 -10.59
N HIS A 544 -12.36 17.50 -9.69
CA HIS A 544 -11.16 18.26 -10.02
C HIS A 544 -9.97 17.40 -10.44
N GLU A 545 -9.98 16.11 -10.09
CA GLU A 545 -8.91 15.21 -10.45
C GLU A 545 -8.86 14.98 -11.96
N LYS A 546 -7.68 15.23 -12.54
CA LYS A 546 -7.43 15.00 -13.96
C LYS A 546 -7.37 13.49 -14.24
N PRO A 547 -8.13 12.97 -15.23
CA PRO A 547 -7.99 11.58 -15.64
C PRO A 547 -6.60 11.32 -16.22
N GLY A 548 -6.09 10.09 -16.04
CA GLY A 548 -4.82 9.66 -16.64
C GLY A 548 -4.81 9.75 -18.17
N ALA A 549 -3.63 9.70 -18.78
CA ALA A 549 -3.42 9.84 -20.22
C ALA A 549 -4.22 8.78 -21.02
N HIS A 550 -5.15 9.27 -21.85
CA HIS A 550 -5.95 8.49 -22.79
C HIS A 550 -6.36 9.37 -23.99
N ASP A 551 -6.83 8.77 -25.08
CA ASP A 551 -7.34 9.52 -26.24
C ASP A 551 -8.79 9.99 -26.03
N SER A 552 -9.69 9.04 -25.75
CA SER A 552 -11.11 9.32 -25.50
C SER A 552 -11.79 8.18 -24.76
N ILE A 553 -12.97 8.46 -24.18
CA ILE A 553 -13.91 7.44 -23.69
C ILE A 553 -15.25 7.67 -24.40
N GLU A 554 -15.71 6.68 -25.15
CA GLU A 554 -16.98 6.69 -25.90
C GLU A 554 -18.07 5.94 -25.14
N GLY A 555 -19.35 6.31 -25.33
CA GLY A 555 -20.50 5.67 -24.68
C GLY A 555 -20.89 6.27 -23.32
N LEU A 556 -20.35 7.46 -22.97
CA LEU A 556 -20.63 8.16 -21.72
C LEU A 556 -22.12 8.52 -21.57
N GLU A 557 -22.79 8.78 -22.68
CA GLU A 557 -24.21 9.12 -22.76
C GLU A 557 -25.14 8.00 -22.27
N TYR A 558 -24.65 6.76 -22.16
CA TYR A 558 -25.45 5.64 -21.68
C TYR A 558 -25.58 5.61 -20.15
N LEU A 559 -24.68 6.29 -19.44
CA LEU A 559 -24.66 6.36 -17.98
C LEU A 559 -25.18 7.70 -17.46
N ASP A 560 -25.70 7.70 -16.23
CA ASP A 560 -26.13 8.92 -15.54
C ASP A 560 -25.22 9.30 -14.36
N LYS A 561 -24.57 8.31 -13.75
CA LYS A 561 -23.73 8.50 -12.57
C LYS A 561 -22.71 7.36 -12.43
N VAL A 562 -21.59 7.63 -11.75
CA VAL A 562 -20.54 6.66 -11.43
C VAL A 562 -20.32 6.58 -9.93
N ILE A 563 -20.20 5.40 -9.37
CA ILE A 563 -19.99 5.21 -7.94
C ILE A 563 -18.71 4.41 -7.75
N GLY A 564 -17.67 5.07 -7.24
CA GLY A 564 -16.42 4.43 -6.83
C GLY A 564 -16.53 3.96 -5.38
N ILE A 565 -16.24 2.69 -5.15
CA ILE A 565 -16.27 2.06 -3.82
C ILE A 565 -14.90 1.43 -3.56
N ASP A 566 -14.06 2.21 -2.90
CA ASP A 566 -12.69 1.85 -2.48
C ASP A 566 -12.64 1.49 -0.99
N GLN A 567 -11.51 0.92 -0.57
CA GLN A 567 -11.24 0.53 0.82
C GLN A 567 -10.81 1.69 1.72
N SER A 568 -10.74 2.91 1.21
CA SER A 568 -10.37 4.07 2.02
C SER A 568 -11.31 4.25 3.22
N PRO A 569 -10.83 4.74 4.38
CA PRO A 569 -11.67 4.91 5.55
C PRO A 569 -12.90 5.79 5.25
N ILE A 570 -14.08 5.42 5.77
CA ILE A 570 -15.31 6.23 5.59
C ILE A 570 -15.24 7.61 6.26
N GLY A 571 -14.27 7.79 7.15
CA GLY A 571 -13.92 9.06 7.76
C GLY A 571 -12.63 8.94 8.57
N ARG A 572 -11.93 10.06 8.72
CA ARG A 572 -10.63 10.14 9.42
C ARG A 572 -10.75 10.52 10.89
N THR A 573 -11.99 10.70 11.38
CA THR A 573 -12.24 11.11 12.77
C THR A 573 -13.14 10.10 13.46
N PRO A 574 -13.03 9.93 14.79
CA PRO A 574 -13.90 9.04 15.55
C PRO A 574 -15.40 9.42 15.52
N ARG A 575 -15.72 10.63 15.06
CA ARG A 575 -17.11 11.12 14.91
C ARG A 575 -17.82 10.52 13.70
N SER A 576 -17.07 10.11 12.68
CA SER A 576 -17.58 9.33 11.56
C SER A 576 -17.82 7.89 12.03
N ASN A 577 -18.97 7.33 11.69
CA ASN A 577 -19.36 5.97 12.07
C ASN A 577 -20.43 5.44 11.10
N PRO A 578 -20.75 4.13 11.12
CA PRO A 578 -21.75 3.54 10.22
C PRO A 578 -23.10 4.26 10.22
N ALA A 579 -23.61 4.67 11.39
CA ALA A 579 -24.90 5.35 11.50
C ALA A 579 -24.91 6.74 10.87
N THR A 580 -23.84 7.52 11.03
CA THR A 580 -23.70 8.85 10.43
C THR A 580 -23.48 8.75 8.92
N TYR A 581 -22.67 7.79 8.46
CA TYR A 581 -22.33 7.64 7.05
C TYR A 581 -23.51 7.16 6.19
N THR A 582 -24.30 6.20 6.69
CA THR A 582 -25.53 5.72 6.03
C THR A 582 -26.72 6.66 6.18
N ASP A 583 -26.55 7.76 6.92
CA ASP A 583 -27.60 8.70 7.28
C ASP A 583 -28.74 8.06 8.12
N ALA A 584 -28.54 6.87 8.69
CA ALA A 584 -29.49 6.27 9.64
C ALA A 584 -29.63 7.13 10.89
N PHE A 585 -28.54 7.79 11.30
CA PHE A 585 -28.49 8.58 12.52
C PHE A 585 -29.39 9.82 12.50
N THR A 586 -29.68 10.39 11.32
CA THR A 586 -30.62 11.51 11.19
C THR A 586 -32.03 11.09 11.64
N GLY A 587 -32.53 9.96 11.14
CA GLY A 587 -33.81 9.42 11.57
C GLY A 587 -33.85 9.08 13.06
N ILE A 588 -32.75 8.52 13.60
CA ILE A 588 -32.63 8.22 15.03
C ILE A 588 -32.71 9.50 15.88
N ARG A 589 -31.94 10.54 15.54
CA ARG A 589 -31.96 11.82 16.29
C ARG A 589 -33.32 12.51 16.26
N GLU A 590 -34.01 12.43 15.13
CA GLU A 590 -35.38 12.96 15.00
C GLU A 590 -36.37 12.22 15.91
N LEU A 591 -36.23 10.90 16.06
CA LEU A 591 -37.05 10.13 16.98
C LEU A 591 -36.81 10.56 18.43
N PHE A 592 -35.55 10.65 18.85
CA PHE A 592 -35.19 11.06 20.22
C PHE A 592 -35.71 12.47 20.55
N ALA A 593 -35.68 13.41 19.59
CA ALA A 593 -36.24 14.75 19.78
C ALA A 593 -37.78 14.79 19.86
N ARG A 594 -38.47 13.74 19.42
CA ARG A 594 -39.95 13.65 19.45
C ARG A 594 -40.49 12.99 20.73
N VAL A 595 -39.63 12.34 21.52
CA VAL A 595 -39.99 11.73 22.81
C VAL A 595 -40.52 12.81 23.79
N PRO A 596 -41.56 12.54 24.60
CA PRO A 596 -42.18 13.54 25.48
C PRO A 596 -41.19 14.28 26.39
N GLU A 597 -40.27 13.55 27.02
CA GLU A 597 -39.25 14.08 27.92
C GLU A 597 -38.33 15.07 27.19
N ALA A 598 -37.93 14.76 25.96
CA ALA A 598 -37.10 15.63 25.13
C ALA A 598 -37.86 16.89 24.69
N ARG A 599 -39.16 16.75 24.35
CA ARG A 599 -40.02 17.88 23.96
C ARG A 599 -40.24 18.85 25.11
N ILE A 600 -40.50 18.34 26.32
CA ILE A 600 -40.68 19.17 27.52
C ILE A 600 -39.41 19.99 27.80
N ARG A 601 -38.23 19.40 27.61
CA ARG A 601 -36.93 20.08 27.78
C ARG A 601 -36.52 20.94 26.57
N GLY A 602 -37.34 21.02 25.52
CA GLY A 602 -37.05 21.80 24.31
C GLY A 602 -35.89 21.26 23.47
N TYR A 603 -35.52 19.99 23.62
CA TYR A 603 -34.40 19.40 22.91
C TYR A 603 -34.72 19.15 21.43
N ARG A 604 -33.87 19.70 20.56
CA ARG A 604 -33.94 19.49 19.10
C ARG A 604 -33.04 18.32 18.68
N PRO A 605 -33.16 17.80 17.44
CA PRO A 605 -32.29 16.72 16.95
C PRO A 605 -30.78 17.04 17.02
N GLY A 606 -30.41 18.32 17.05
CA GLY A 606 -29.03 18.77 17.25
C GLY A 606 -28.46 18.39 18.63
N ARG A 607 -29.29 18.30 19.68
CA ARG A 607 -28.87 17.88 21.03
C ARG A 607 -28.30 16.45 21.01
N PHE A 608 -28.83 15.59 20.15
CA PHE A 608 -28.41 14.19 20.02
C PHE A 608 -27.33 14.01 18.95
N SER A 609 -26.71 15.07 18.45
CA SER A 609 -25.63 14.99 17.45
C SER A 609 -24.26 15.00 18.11
N LEU A 610 -23.36 14.10 17.67
CA LEU A 610 -21.94 14.10 18.06
C LEU A 610 -21.19 15.34 17.56
N ASN A 611 -21.70 15.96 16.48
CA ASN A 611 -21.01 17.04 15.76
C ASN A 611 -21.42 18.44 16.23
N VAL A 612 -22.44 18.57 17.07
CA VAL A 612 -23.03 19.86 17.44
C VAL A 612 -22.86 20.10 18.94
N LYS A 613 -22.43 21.31 19.30
CA LYS A 613 -22.37 21.74 20.71
C LYS A 613 -23.76 21.69 21.35
N GLY A 614 -23.82 21.26 22.61
CA GLY A 614 -25.06 21.24 23.38
C GLY A 614 -25.27 19.93 24.12
N GLY A 615 -25.34 18.78 23.42
CA GLY A 615 -25.55 17.48 24.06
C GLY A 615 -24.37 16.52 24.03
N ARG A 616 -23.36 16.77 23.18
CA ARG A 616 -22.11 16.00 23.19
C ARG A 616 -21.31 16.27 24.47
N CYS A 617 -20.40 15.35 24.82
CA CYS A 617 -19.40 15.61 25.83
C CYS A 617 -18.40 16.67 25.32
N GLU A 618 -18.18 17.75 26.08
CA GLU A 618 -17.28 18.83 25.67
C GLU A 618 -15.79 18.49 25.92
N ALA A 619 -15.48 17.54 26.82
CA ALA A 619 -14.11 17.12 27.08
C ALA A 619 -13.47 16.41 25.88
N CYS A 620 -14.17 15.43 25.29
CA CYS A 620 -13.75 14.75 24.07
C CYS A 620 -14.41 15.30 22.80
N GLN A 621 -15.16 16.40 22.89
CA GLN A 621 -15.92 17.00 21.79
C GLN A 621 -16.81 16.01 20.99
N GLY A 622 -17.34 14.99 21.66
CA GLY A 622 -18.17 13.95 21.04
C GLY A 622 -17.40 12.78 20.40
N GLU A 623 -16.07 12.70 20.54
CA GLU A 623 -15.27 11.56 20.04
C GLU A 623 -15.37 10.31 20.91
N GLY A 624 -15.55 10.48 22.22
CA GLY A 624 -15.58 9.39 23.21
C GLY A 624 -14.21 8.90 23.63
N ILE A 625 -13.18 9.19 22.84
CA ILE A 625 -11.79 8.85 23.08
C ILE A 625 -10.93 10.11 23.08
N VAL A 626 -9.76 10.04 23.68
CA VAL A 626 -8.73 11.08 23.67
C VAL A 626 -7.45 10.45 23.12
N LYS A 627 -6.82 11.13 22.17
CA LYS A 627 -5.55 10.71 21.58
C LYS A 627 -4.41 11.11 22.50
N ILE A 628 -3.58 10.14 22.89
CA ILE A 628 -2.34 10.36 23.63
C ILE A 628 -1.19 10.20 22.65
N GLU A 629 -0.43 11.28 22.47
CA GLU A 629 0.77 11.26 21.63
C GLU A 629 1.91 10.52 22.34
N MET A 630 2.53 9.59 21.61
CA MET A 630 3.61 8.75 22.12
C MET A 630 4.89 9.03 21.32
N ASN A 631 6.02 9.22 22.00
CA ASN A 631 7.26 9.64 21.32
C ASN A 631 7.92 8.52 20.48
N PHE A 632 7.74 7.27 20.88
CA PHE A 632 8.46 6.11 20.31
C PHE A 632 7.53 4.99 19.82
N LEU A 633 6.22 5.18 19.98
CA LEU A 633 5.18 4.20 19.67
C LEU A 633 4.08 4.89 18.88
N PRO A 634 3.24 4.12 18.16
CA PRO A 634 2.00 4.65 17.61
C PRO A 634 1.16 5.31 18.71
N ASP A 635 0.49 6.41 18.36
CA ASP A 635 -0.38 7.13 19.28
C ASP A 635 -1.51 6.21 19.78
N VAL A 636 -1.80 6.31 21.08
CA VAL A 636 -2.80 5.46 21.72
C VAL A 636 -4.07 6.25 21.94
N TYR A 637 -5.22 5.63 21.68
CA TYR A 637 -6.53 6.21 21.97
C TYR A 637 -7.06 5.64 23.28
N VAL A 638 -7.33 6.52 24.24
CA VAL A 638 -7.92 6.12 25.53
C VAL A 638 -9.37 6.57 25.63
N PRO A 639 -10.27 5.81 26.28
CA PRO A 639 -11.61 6.27 26.58
C PRO A 639 -11.59 7.59 27.37
N CYS A 640 -12.47 8.52 27.00
CA CYS A 640 -12.58 9.81 27.68
C CYS A 640 -13.02 9.60 29.14
N GLU A 641 -12.23 10.07 30.10
CA GLU A 641 -12.50 9.93 31.53
C GLU A 641 -13.82 10.58 31.98
N VAL A 642 -14.26 11.66 31.29
CA VAL A 642 -15.45 12.42 31.67
C VAL A 642 -16.75 11.73 31.25
N CYS A 643 -16.81 11.21 30.01
CA CYS A 643 -18.01 10.54 29.51
C CYS A 643 -17.91 9.03 29.50
N GLN A 644 -16.75 8.46 29.85
CA GLN A 644 -16.45 7.03 29.84
C GLN A 644 -16.80 6.41 28.47
N GLY A 645 -16.38 7.06 27.39
CA GLY A 645 -16.67 6.59 26.02
C GLY A 645 -18.08 6.89 25.50
N LYS A 646 -19.04 7.33 26.34
CA LYS A 646 -20.44 7.53 25.95
C LYS A 646 -20.68 8.68 24.98
N ARG A 647 -19.71 9.58 24.77
CA ARG A 647 -19.72 10.71 23.81
C ARG A 647 -20.73 11.83 24.08
N TYR A 648 -21.65 11.66 25.03
CA TYR A 648 -22.69 12.64 25.39
C TYR A 648 -22.53 13.14 26.82
N ASN A 649 -23.11 14.31 27.09
CA ASN A 649 -23.30 14.79 28.46
C ASN A 649 -24.47 14.08 29.15
N ARG A 650 -24.51 14.20 30.47
CA ARG A 650 -25.50 13.51 31.31
C ARG A 650 -26.93 13.88 30.92
N GLU A 651 -27.20 15.14 30.61
CA GLU A 651 -28.55 15.62 30.31
C GLU A 651 -29.10 15.05 29.00
N ALA A 652 -28.24 14.79 28.01
CA ALA A 652 -28.63 14.12 26.77
C ALA A 652 -28.89 12.62 27.01
N LEU A 653 -28.12 11.98 27.89
CA LEU A 653 -28.27 10.56 28.24
C LEU A 653 -29.51 10.26 29.09
N GLU A 654 -30.13 11.27 29.71
CA GLU A 654 -31.39 11.09 30.45
C GLU A 654 -32.61 10.87 29.54
N ILE A 655 -32.49 11.16 28.24
CA ILE A 655 -33.57 10.93 27.28
C ILE A 655 -33.51 9.50 26.76
N HIS A 656 -34.62 8.78 26.90
CA HIS A 656 -34.72 7.38 26.51
C HIS A 656 -35.78 7.18 25.42
N TYR A 657 -35.47 6.33 24.44
CA TYR A 657 -36.43 5.80 23.49
C TYR A 657 -36.52 4.29 23.69
N LYS A 658 -37.72 3.76 23.97
CA LYS A 658 -37.95 2.35 24.34
C LYS A 658 -36.99 1.85 25.45
N GLY A 659 -36.74 2.70 26.45
CA GLY A 659 -35.87 2.37 27.59
C GLY A 659 -34.37 2.43 27.32
N LYS A 660 -33.93 2.87 26.13
CA LYS A 660 -32.51 3.02 25.77
C LYS A 660 -32.17 4.47 25.48
N ASN A 661 -31.05 4.97 26.00
CA ASN A 661 -30.55 6.31 25.67
C ASN A 661 -29.79 6.32 24.33
N ILE A 662 -29.39 7.50 23.86
CA ILE A 662 -28.76 7.64 22.54
C ILE A 662 -27.40 6.93 22.45
N ALA A 663 -26.62 6.90 23.53
CA ALA A 663 -25.33 6.22 23.54
C ALA A 663 -25.53 4.70 23.49
N GLU A 664 -26.48 4.16 24.26
CA GLU A 664 -26.82 2.73 24.23
C GLU A 664 -27.37 2.29 22.87
N VAL A 665 -28.09 3.16 22.15
CA VAL A 665 -28.52 2.88 20.76
C VAL A 665 -27.33 2.86 19.80
N LEU A 666 -26.38 3.77 19.96
CA LEU A 666 -25.15 3.77 19.16
C LEU A 666 -24.25 2.57 19.48
N ASP A 667 -24.36 2.01 20.67
CA ASP A 667 -23.67 0.81 21.11
C ASP A 667 -24.38 -0.49 20.72
N MET A 668 -25.53 -0.43 20.05
CA MET A 668 -26.14 -1.63 19.46
C MET A 668 -25.40 -2.05 18.20
N THR A 669 -25.31 -3.35 17.98
CA THR A 669 -24.95 -3.91 16.68
C THR A 669 -25.98 -3.51 15.62
N VAL A 670 -25.60 -3.51 14.34
CA VAL A 670 -26.53 -3.25 13.22
C VAL A 670 -27.72 -4.21 13.27
N GLU A 671 -27.49 -5.49 13.58
CA GLU A 671 -28.54 -6.50 13.67
C GLU A 671 -29.54 -6.21 14.80
N GLU A 672 -29.04 -5.91 16.01
CA GLU A 672 -29.90 -5.52 17.14
C GLU A 672 -30.68 -4.25 16.83
N ALA A 673 -30.01 -3.24 16.29
CA ALA A 673 -30.63 -1.97 15.95
C ALA A 673 -31.70 -2.13 14.85
N MET A 674 -31.46 -2.99 13.86
CA MET A 674 -32.42 -3.31 12.81
C MET A 674 -33.70 -3.90 13.44
N ARG A 675 -33.57 -4.85 14.38
CA ARG A 675 -34.71 -5.41 15.12
C ARG A 675 -35.39 -4.34 15.99
N PHE A 676 -34.61 -3.51 16.68
CA PHE A 676 -35.11 -2.45 17.56
C PHE A 676 -35.92 -1.36 16.83
N PHE A 677 -35.49 -1.00 15.61
CA PHE A 677 -36.12 -0.01 14.74
C PHE A 677 -37.06 -0.61 13.67
N ALA A 678 -37.46 -1.89 13.78
CA ALA A 678 -38.33 -2.56 12.80
C ALA A 678 -39.64 -1.80 12.47
N LYS A 679 -40.17 -1.02 13.42
CA LYS A 679 -41.38 -0.19 13.23
C LYS A 679 -41.11 1.23 12.70
N VAL A 680 -39.89 1.54 12.31
CA VAL A 680 -39.46 2.85 11.78
C VAL A 680 -38.83 2.62 10.41
N PRO A 681 -39.62 2.60 9.31
CA PRO A 681 -39.14 2.22 7.98
C PRO A 681 -37.94 3.04 7.49
N ALA A 682 -37.91 4.34 7.78
CA ALA A 682 -36.82 5.24 7.37
C ALA A 682 -35.45 4.86 7.96
N VAL A 683 -35.43 4.28 9.17
CA VAL A 683 -34.20 3.80 9.81
C VAL A 683 -33.98 2.33 9.46
N PHE A 684 -35.02 1.50 9.57
CA PHE A 684 -34.97 0.06 9.29
C PHE A 684 -34.38 -0.25 7.91
N ASN A 685 -34.83 0.43 6.85
CA ASN A 685 -34.34 0.16 5.49
C ASN A 685 -32.83 0.42 5.34
N LYS A 686 -32.31 1.47 6.00
CA LYS A 686 -30.87 1.80 6.00
C LYS A 686 -30.05 0.80 6.82
N LEU A 687 -30.60 0.30 7.93
CA LEU A 687 -29.95 -0.73 8.74
C LEU A 687 -29.98 -2.10 8.04
N LYS A 688 -31.06 -2.40 7.32
CA LYS A 688 -31.19 -3.62 6.54
C LYS A 688 -30.13 -3.69 5.44
N THR A 689 -29.79 -2.59 4.78
CA THR A 689 -28.72 -2.62 3.76
C THR A 689 -27.35 -2.91 4.37
N LEU A 690 -27.05 -2.38 5.56
CA LEU A 690 -25.83 -2.75 6.31
C LEU A 690 -25.82 -4.24 6.68
N TYR A 691 -26.96 -4.77 7.13
CA TYR A 691 -27.10 -6.20 7.43
C TYR A 691 -26.92 -7.08 6.18
N ASP A 692 -27.57 -6.71 5.06
CA ASP A 692 -27.52 -7.46 3.79
C ASP A 692 -26.09 -7.55 3.23
N VAL A 693 -25.23 -6.55 3.46
CA VAL A 693 -23.80 -6.60 3.07
C VAL A 693 -22.91 -7.34 4.08
N GLY A 694 -23.49 -7.99 5.09
CA GLY A 694 -22.76 -8.80 6.07
C GLY A 694 -22.22 -8.02 7.27
N LEU A 695 -22.58 -6.74 7.44
CA LEU A 695 -22.12 -5.90 8.56
C LEU A 695 -23.09 -5.94 9.75
N GLY A 696 -23.79 -7.05 9.97
CA GLY A 696 -24.74 -7.17 11.09
C GLY A 696 -24.07 -7.01 12.47
N TYR A 697 -22.79 -7.35 12.57
CA TYR A 697 -22.04 -7.42 13.82
C TYR A 697 -21.41 -6.10 14.28
N ILE A 698 -21.23 -5.11 13.40
CA ILE A 698 -20.58 -3.84 13.77
C ILE A 698 -21.53 -2.99 14.60
N HIS A 699 -21.00 -2.17 15.50
CA HIS A 699 -21.80 -1.24 16.29
C HIS A 699 -22.16 0.01 15.47
N LEU A 700 -23.37 0.55 15.64
CA LEU A 700 -23.85 1.72 14.91
C LEU A 700 -22.93 2.95 15.06
N GLY A 701 -22.40 3.15 16.26
CA GLY A 701 -21.51 4.22 16.65
C GLY A 701 -20.02 3.87 16.57
N GLN A 702 -19.65 2.71 16.04
CA GLN A 702 -18.25 2.30 15.95
C GLN A 702 -17.43 3.36 15.19
N PRO A 703 -16.32 3.86 15.75
CA PRO A 703 -15.49 4.87 15.08
C PRO A 703 -15.01 4.39 13.70
N ALA A 704 -15.09 5.26 12.70
CA ALA A 704 -14.65 4.95 11.34
C ALA A 704 -13.16 4.56 11.25
N THR A 705 -12.35 5.07 12.17
CA THR A 705 -10.90 4.77 12.28
C THR A 705 -10.61 3.36 12.78
N THR A 706 -11.63 2.66 13.32
CA THR A 706 -11.51 1.28 13.82
C THR A 706 -12.14 0.26 12.87
N LEU A 707 -12.68 0.70 11.73
CA LEU A 707 -13.20 -0.20 10.71
C LEU A 707 -12.04 -0.67 9.82
N SER A 708 -12.04 -1.95 9.50
CA SER A 708 -11.18 -2.50 8.43
C SER A 708 -11.52 -1.86 7.08
N GLY A 709 -10.58 -1.90 6.12
CA GLY A 709 -10.80 -1.42 4.76
C GLY A 709 -12.02 -2.07 4.09
N GLY A 710 -12.17 -3.39 4.25
CA GLY A 710 -13.33 -4.14 3.74
C GLY A 710 -14.65 -3.79 4.44
N GLU A 711 -14.65 -3.50 5.74
CA GLU A 711 -15.85 -2.99 6.43
C GLU A 711 -16.23 -1.59 5.95
N ALA A 712 -15.26 -0.69 5.84
CA ALA A 712 -15.45 0.67 5.33
C ALA A 712 -16.06 0.63 3.91
N GLN A 713 -15.53 -0.22 3.05
CA GLN A 713 -16.03 -0.43 1.70
C GLN A 713 -17.48 -0.96 1.69
N ARG A 714 -17.79 -1.95 2.52
CA ARG A 714 -19.16 -2.49 2.65
C ARG A 714 -20.15 -1.46 3.22
N VAL A 715 -19.73 -0.57 4.13
CA VAL A 715 -20.56 0.57 4.59
C VAL A 715 -20.88 1.52 3.43
N LYS A 716 -19.90 1.81 2.55
CA LYS A 716 -20.12 2.63 1.34
C LYS A 716 -21.10 1.94 0.40
N LEU A 717 -20.94 0.64 0.17
CA LEU A 717 -21.87 -0.16 -0.65
C LEU A 717 -23.30 -0.15 -0.08
N ALA A 718 -23.45 -0.34 1.23
CA ALA A 718 -24.75 -0.31 1.91
C ALA A 718 -25.49 1.03 1.76
N ARG A 719 -24.75 2.15 1.74
CA ARG A 719 -25.32 3.48 1.50
C ARG A 719 -25.91 3.60 0.10
N GLU A 720 -25.24 3.05 -0.90
CA GLU A 720 -25.69 3.15 -2.29
C GLU A 720 -26.84 2.18 -2.59
N LEU A 721 -26.85 0.99 -1.97
CA LEU A 721 -28.00 0.08 -2.00
C LEU A 721 -29.27 0.68 -1.40
N ALA A 722 -29.12 1.62 -0.45
CA ALA A 722 -30.27 2.29 0.15
C ALA A 722 -30.91 3.35 -0.77
N ARG A 723 -30.27 3.69 -1.90
CA ARG A 723 -30.78 4.64 -2.89
C ARG A 723 -31.53 3.92 -4.00
N GLN A 724 -32.46 4.62 -4.64
CA GLN A 724 -33.16 4.08 -5.81
C GLN A 724 -32.18 3.92 -6.98
N ALA A 725 -32.16 2.72 -7.57
CA ALA A 725 -31.39 2.42 -8.76
C ALA A 725 -32.04 3.06 -9.99
N THR A 726 -31.23 3.68 -10.85
CA THR A 726 -31.69 4.25 -12.12
C THR A 726 -31.55 3.27 -13.28
N GLY A 727 -30.86 2.14 -13.07
CA GLY A 727 -30.51 1.17 -14.11
C GLY A 727 -29.49 1.68 -15.12
N ARG A 728 -28.90 2.86 -14.89
CA ARG A 728 -27.90 3.51 -15.76
C ARG A 728 -26.66 3.94 -14.99
N THR A 729 -26.48 3.38 -13.80
CA THR A 729 -25.35 3.66 -12.92
C THR A 729 -24.21 2.70 -13.21
N MET A 730 -22.98 3.22 -13.19
CA MET A 730 -21.78 2.40 -13.16
C MET A 730 -21.22 2.33 -11.73
N TYR A 731 -21.09 1.12 -11.19
CA TYR A 731 -20.40 0.86 -9.93
C TYR A 731 -18.99 0.36 -10.22
N ILE A 732 -17.98 0.97 -9.60
CA ILE A 732 -16.58 0.57 -9.70
C ILE A 732 -16.13 0.17 -8.30
N LEU A 733 -15.71 -1.10 -8.14
CA LEU A 733 -15.25 -1.65 -6.86
C LEU A 733 -13.80 -2.11 -7.00
N ASP A 734 -12.96 -1.71 -6.05
CA ASP A 734 -11.55 -2.10 -5.98
C ASP A 734 -11.37 -3.19 -4.92
N GLU A 735 -11.02 -4.40 -5.34
CA GLU A 735 -10.78 -5.59 -4.50
C GLU A 735 -11.81 -5.77 -3.37
N PRO A 736 -13.11 -5.93 -3.67
CA PRO A 736 -14.17 -5.91 -2.65
C PRO A 736 -14.21 -7.16 -1.75
N THR A 737 -13.41 -8.16 -2.09
CA THR A 737 -13.25 -9.45 -1.42
C THR A 737 -12.02 -9.53 -0.53
N ALA A 738 -11.19 -8.47 -0.49
CA ALA A 738 -10.06 -8.41 0.41
C ALA A 738 -10.53 -8.64 1.87
N GLY A 739 -9.92 -9.61 2.53
CA GLY A 739 -10.23 -9.98 3.91
C GLY A 739 -11.61 -10.58 4.17
N LEU A 740 -12.26 -11.10 3.13
CA LEU A 740 -13.55 -11.78 3.28
C LEU A 740 -13.37 -13.29 3.32
N HIS A 741 -14.01 -13.90 4.31
CA HIS A 741 -14.20 -15.35 4.36
C HIS A 741 -15.12 -15.81 3.21
N PHE A 742 -15.01 -17.06 2.76
CA PHE A 742 -15.79 -17.63 1.64
C PHE A 742 -17.31 -17.34 1.72
N ALA A 743 -17.90 -17.49 2.91
CA ALA A 743 -19.33 -17.21 3.12
C ALA A 743 -19.70 -15.73 3.00
N ASP A 744 -18.77 -14.83 3.32
CA ASP A 744 -18.95 -13.38 3.17
C ASP A 744 -18.78 -12.96 1.71
N ILE A 745 -17.89 -13.63 0.96
CA ILE A 745 -17.79 -13.49 -0.51
C ILE A 745 -19.11 -13.88 -1.18
N GLU A 746 -19.72 -14.99 -0.76
CA GLU A 746 -21.02 -15.44 -1.28
C GLU A 746 -22.12 -14.38 -1.06
N ARG A 747 -22.19 -13.81 0.14
CA ARG A 747 -23.15 -12.73 0.48
C ARG A 747 -22.90 -11.47 -0.36
N LEU A 748 -21.64 -11.07 -0.50
CA LEU A 748 -21.26 -9.92 -1.32
C LEU A 748 -21.65 -10.13 -2.79
N LEU A 749 -21.37 -11.32 -3.34
CA LEU A 749 -21.78 -11.66 -4.70
C LEU A 749 -23.29 -11.57 -4.87
N HIS A 750 -24.09 -12.09 -3.95
CA HIS A 750 -25.55 -11.92 -4.02
C HIS A 750 -25.98 -10.44 -4.08
N VAL A 751 -25.31 -9.57 -3.34
CA VAL A 751 -25.58 -8.13 -3.36
C VAL A 751 -25.19 -7.50 -4.70
N LEU A 752 -24.01 -7.81 -5.23
CA LEU A 752 -23.53 -7.30 -6.52
C LEU A 752 -24.40 -7.80 -7.68
N GLN A 753 -24.78 -9.08 -7.66
CA GLN A 753 -25.65 -9.66 -8.67
C GLN A 753 -27.03 -8.97 -8.67
N ARG A 754 -27.61 -8.67 -7.50
CA ARG A 754 -28.85 -7.88 -7.39
C ARG A 754 -28.73 -6.47 -7.97
N LEU A 755 -27.56 -5.82 -7.81
CA LEU A 755 -27.30 -4.52 -8.43
C LEU A 755 -27.23 -4.61 -9.94
N ALA A 756 -26.61 -5.67 -10.48
CA ALA A 756 -26.54 -5.93 -11.91
C ALA A 756 -27.93 -6.25 -12.49
N ASP A 757 -28.73 -7.05 -11.78
CA ASP A 757 -30.11 -7.41 -12.17
C ASP A 757 -31.04 -6.19 -12.23
N ALA A 758 -30.76 -5.15 -11.44
CA ALA A 758 -31.46 -3.87 -11.53
C ALA A 758 -31.05 -3.02 -12.76
N GLY A 759 -30.25 -3.59 -13.68
CA GLY A 759 -29.80 -2.98 -14.93
C GLY A 759 -28.52 -2.15 -14.82
N ASN A 760 -27.92 -2.05 -13.63
CA ASN A 760 -26.69 -1.28 -13.45
C ASN A 760 -25.48 -2.02 -14.04
N SER A 761 -24.44 -1.26 -14.36
CA SER A 761 -23.16 -1.81 -14.81
C SER A 761 -22.21 -1.89 -13.63
N ILE A 762 -21.58 -3.03 -13.41
CA ILE A 762 -20.65 -3.22 -12.28
C ILE A 762 -19.30 -3.60 -12.86
N VAL A 763 -18.26 -2.89 -12.44
CA VAL A 763 -16.87 -3.16 -12.79
C VAL A 763 -16.12 -3.42 -11.49
N VAL A 764 -15.48 -4.57 -11.37
CA VAL A 764 -14.73 -4.96 -10.18
C VAL A 764 -13.29 -5.27 -10.53
N ILE A 765 -12.33 -4.70 -9.81
CA ILE A 765 -10.93 -5.13 -9.87
C ILE A 765 -10.75 -6.25 -8.87
N GLU A 766 -10.29 -7.43 -9.31
CA GLU A 766 -10.35 -8.62 -8.44
C GLU A 766 -9.37 -9.75 -8.84
N HIS A 767 -8.96 -10.56 -7.84
CA HIS A 767 -8.06 -11.72 -7.95
C HIS A 767 -8.59 -13.04 -7.38
N ASN A 768 -9.57 -12.99 -6.48
CA ASN A 768 -10.34 -14.12 -5.99
C ASN A 768 -11.16 -14.82 -7.09
N MET A 769 -10.77 -16.05 -7.36
CA MET A 769 -11.37 -16.85 -8.43
C MET A 769 -12.88 -17.14 -8.24
N GLU A 770 -13.42 -17.06 -7.02
CA GLU A 770 -14.87 -17.21 -6.78
C GLU A 770 -15.67 -16.02 -7.33
N VAL A 771 -15.09 -14.81 -7.34
CA VAL A 771 -15.68 -13.63 -7.98
C VAL A 771 -15.48 -13.68 -9.49
N VAL A 772 -14.25 -13.96 -9.93
CA VAL A 772 -13.88 -14.00 -11.35
C VAL A 772 -14.74 -15.02 -12.12
N LYS A 773 -14.94 -16.24 -11.57
CA LYS A 773 -15.80 -17.26 -12.22
C LYS A 773 -17.28 -16.84 -12.31
N SER A 774 -17.71 -15.94 -11.42
CA SER A 774 -19.09 -15.44 -11.32
C SER A 774 -19.35 -14.23 -12.22
N ALA A 775 -18.33 -13.70 -12.89
CA ALA A 775 -18.40 -12.56 -13.80
C ALA A 775 -19.18 -12.85 -15.08
N ASP A 776 -19.88 -11.87 -15.62
CA ASP A 776 -20.48 -11.97 -16.96
C ASP A 776 -19.44 -11.68 -18.06
N TRP A 777 -18.40 -10.93 -17.73
CA TRP A 777 -17.31 -10.53 -18.64
C TRP A 777 -16.02 -10.29 -17.87
N ILE A 778 -14.89 -10.65 -18.46
CA ILE A 778 -13.55 -10.49 -17.90
C ILE A 778 -12.70 -9.62 -18.82
N ILE A 779 -11.91 -8.75 -18.20
CA ILE A 779 -10.81 -8.00 -18.82
C ILE A 779 -9.52 -8.42 -18.11
N ASP A 780 -8.69 -9.24 -18.78
CA ASP A 780 -7.43 -9.73 -18.21
C ASP A 780 -6.26 -8.88 -18.71
N LEU A 781 -5.52 -8.27 -17.77
CA LEU A 781 -4.35 -7.42 -18.04
C LEU A 781 -3.04 -8.13 -17.69
N GLY A 782 -2.02 -7.93 -18.50
CA GLY A 782 -0.70 -8.55 -18.31
C GLY A 782 0.25 -8.29 -19.48
N PRO A 783 1.12 -9.26 -19.84
CA PRO A 783 1.24 -10.60 -19.26
C PRO A 783 1.88 -10.60 -17.86
N GLU A 784 2.70 -9.60 -17.57
CA GLU A 784 3.46 -9.46 -16.32
C GLU A 784 3.14 -8.13 -15.62
N ALA A 785 3.86 -7.84 -14.55
CA ALA A 785 3.79 -6.58 -13.80
C ALA A 785 4.68 -5.48 -14.40
N GLY A 786 4.44 -4.22 -14.02
CA GLY A 786 5.30 -3.08 -14.37
C GLY A 786 5.44 -2.86 -15.88
N ASP A 787 6.65 -2.58 -16.35
CA ASP A 787 6.90 -2.26 -17.76
C ASP A 787 6.59 -3.40 -18.75
N ALA A 788 6.66 -4.65 -18.27
CA ALA A 788 6.32 -5.83 -19.04
C ALA A 788 4.81 -6.09 -19.11
N GLY A 789 4.02 -5.37 -18.32
CA GLY A 789 2.56 -5.42 -18.32
C GLY A 789 1.89 -4.37 -19.20
N GLY A 790 0.68 -3.97 -18.80
CA GLY A 790 -0.06 -2.88 -19.42
C GLY A 790 -0.68 -3.21 -20.77
N ARG A 791 -0.92 -4.50 -21.07
CA ARG A 791 -1.61 -4.98 -22.26
C ARG A 791 -2.83 -5.82 -21.86
N VAL A 792 -3.80 -5.89 -22.76
CA VAL A 792 -4.95 -6.79 -22.63
C VAL A 792 -4.56 -8.15 -23.19
N ILE A 793 -4.68 -9.19 -22.37
CA ILE A 793 -4.31 -10.57 -22.72
C ILE A 793 -5.53 -11.34 -23.21
N ALA A 794 -6.65 -11.18 -22.52
CA ALA A 794 -7.90 -11.83 -22.85
C ALA A 794 -9.09 -10.92 -22.54
N LEU A 795 -10.13 -11.02 -23.36
CA LEU A 795 -11.44 -10.40 -23.19
C LEU A 795 -12.50 -11.44 -23.51
N GLY A 796 -13.52 -11.55 -22.67
CA GLY A 796 -14.60 -12.50 -22.92
C GLY A 796 -15.33 -12.91 -21.66
N THR A 797 -16.19 -13.89 -21.81
CA THR A 797 -16.75 -14.66 -20.69
C THR A 797 -15.65 -15.43 -19.95
N PRO A 798 -15.85 -15.80 -18.67
CA PRO A 798 -14.90 -16.64 -17.95
C PRO A 798 -14.52 -17.94 -18.67
N GLU A 799 -15.44 -18.55 -19.41
CA GLU A 799 -15.16 -19.73 -20.23
C GLU A 799 -14.20 -19.41 -21.38
N GLU A 800 -14.43 -18.33 -22.13
CA GLU A 800 -13.56 -17.89 -23.22
C GLU A 800 -12.16 -17.51 -22.72
N VAL A 801 -12.07 -16.84 -21.56
CA VAL A 801 -10.78 -16.51 -20.93
C VAL A 801 -10.06 -17.79 -20.47
N ALA A 802 -10.78 -18.80 -19.97
CA ALA A 802 -10.20 -20.08 -19.58
C ALA A 802 -9.60 -20.88 -20.75
N GLU A 803 -10.05 -20.64 -21.97
CA GLU A 803 -9.49 -21.26 -23.19
C GLU A 803 -8.19 -20.57 -23.65
N ASN A 804 -7.97 -19.32 -23.26
CA ASN A 804 -6.78 -18.56 -23.65
C ASN A 804 -5.53 -19.01 -22.86
N GLU A 805 -4.58 -19.65 -23.56
CA GLU A 805 -3.35 -20.17 -22.97
C GLU A 805 -2.35 -19.10 -22.50
N GLN A 806 -2.47 -17.87 -23.00
CA GLN A 806 -1.62 -16.76 -22.59
C GLN A 806 -2.11 -16.09 -21.29
N SER A 807 -3.36 -16.34 -20.90
CA SER A 807 -3.96 -15.78 -19.70
C SER A 807 -3.61 -16.61 -18.46
N LEU A 808 -2.86 -16.01 -17.53
CA LEU A 808 -2.63 -16.61 -16.21
C LEU A 808 -3.96 -16.79 -15.46
N THR A 809 -4.87 -15.82 -15.57
CA THR A 809 -6.23 -15.94 -15.03
C THR A 809 -6.95 -17.14 -15.66
N GLY A 810 -6.87 -17.29 -16.98
CA GLY A 810 -7.47 -18.39 -17.73
C GLY A 810 -6.96 -19.76 -17.28
N TYR A 811 -5.67 -19.88 -16.99
CA TYR A 811 -5.07 -21.10 -16.43
C TYR A 811 -5.73 -21.54 -15.11
N TYR A 812 -5.99 -20.61 -14.17
CA TYR A 812 -6.66 -20.93 -12.91
C TYR A 812 -8.17 -21.20 -13.10
N LEU A 813 -8.85 -20.43 -13.95
CA LEU A 813 -10.28 -20.61 -14.26
C LEU A 813 -10.58 -21.99 -14.84
N ARG A 814 -9.75 -22.47 -15.77
CA ARG A 814 -9.90 -23.80 -16.41
C ARG A 814 -9.98 -24.92 -15.37
N ARG A 815 -9.24 -24.79 -14.26
CA ARG A 815 -9.19 -25.78 -13.18
C ARG A 815 -10.44 -25.77 -12.29
N MET A 816 -11.18 -24.67 -12.28
CA MET A 816 -12.46 -24.57 -11.55
C MET A 816 -13.64 -25.15 -12.34
N PHE A 817 -13.59 -25.11 -13.68
CA PHE A 817 -14.70 -25.57 -14.53
C PHE A 817 -14.72 -27.09 -14.79
N THR A 818 -13.61 -27.80 -14.55
CA THR A 818 -13.53 -29.24 -14.81
C THR A 818 -13.51 -30.04 -13.49
N GLU A 819 -14.50 -30.92 -13.28
CA GLU A 819 -14.60 -31.77 -12.08
C GLU A 819 -13.34 -32.64 -11.84
N ALA A 820 -12.67 -33.04 -12.92
CA ALA A 820 -11.40 -33.79 -12.87
C ALA A 820 -10.21 -32.90 -12.45
N ALA A 821 -10.16 -31.63 -12.87
CA ALA A 821 -9.10 -30.71 -12.48
C ALA A 821 -9.32 -30.11 -11.09
N ALA A 822 -10.57 -29.96 -10.65
CA ALA A 822 -10.90 -29.59 -9.26
C ALA A 822 -10.44 -30.67 -8.27
N LYS A 823 -10.58 -31.96 -8.63
CA LYS A 823 -10.00 -33.09 -7.88
C LYS A 823 -8.47 -33.17 -8.00
N ALA A 824 -7.90 -32.87 -9.17
CA ALA A 824 -6.44 -32.83 -9.36
C ALA A 824 -5.78 -31.64 -8.63
N TYR A 825 -6.45 -30.49 -8.48
CA TYR A 825 -6.01 -29.37 -7.64
C TYR A 825 -5.96 -29.75 -6.15
N ALA A 826 -6.88 -30.60 -5.69
CA ALA A 826 -6.79 -31.19 -4.35
C ALA A 826 -5.57 -32.13 -4.18
N HIS A 827 -5.03 -32.69 -5.27
CA HIS A 827 -3.95 -33.71 -5.24
C HIS A 827 -2.56 -33.24 -5.67
N GLN A 828 -2.43 -32.20 -6.53
CA GLN A 828 -1.12 -31.70 -6.98
C GLN A 828 -0.52 -30.64 -6.05
N SER A 829 -1.33 -29.91 -5.28
CA SER A 829 -0.79 -28.95 -4.28
C SER A 829 -0.02 -29.64 -3.14
N SER A 830 -0.10 -30.97 -3.00
CA SER A 830 0.78 -31.72 -2.09
C SER A 830 2.17 -31.98 -2.66
N GLU A 831 2.37 -31.90 -3.98
CA GLU A 831 3.68 -32.12 -4.62
C GLU A 831 4.48 -30.83 -4.76
N ILE A 832 3.81 -29.68 -4.97
CA ILE A 832 4.47 -28.36 -5.10
C ILE A 832 4.98 -27.83 -3.75
N VAL A 833 4.39 -28.23 -2.63
CA VAL A 833 4.86 -27.86 -1.27
C VAL A 833 6.00 -28.80 -0.80
N ALA A 834 6.19 -29.94 -1.46
CA ALA A 834 7.26 -30.89 -1.17
C ALA A 834 8.56 -30.65 -1.99
N ALA A 835 8.54 -29.71 -2.95
CA ALA A 835 9.66 -29.31 -3.80
C ALA A 835 10.03 -27.85 -3.56
#